data_AF-A0A3P1Y0P2-F1
#
_entry.id   AF-A0A3P1Y0P2-F1
#
_cell.length_a   1.000
_cell.length_b   1.000
_cell.length_c   1.000
_cell.angle_alpha   90.00
_cell.angle_beta   90.00
_cell.angle_gamma   90.00
#
_symmetry.space_group_name_H-M   'P 1'
#
loop_
_entity.id
_entity.type
_entity.pdbx_description
1 polymer ?
#
loop_
_entity_poly.entity_id
_entity_poly.type
_entity_poly.pdbx_seq_one_letter_code
_entity_poly.pdbx_strand_id
1 'polypeptide(L)'
;MSIAEQVFLKCLNLFYQSEKISAYGSNCLFVFQGFTTDFYQALNSCNVQYLFGVCHRQYPDVSIRALDRKFLVTSLCNASGYCWCFYEDFIELAMILKDFSIYAVNIVIVKNDLFEDDYYPIAIQDKKEILIRAIESEIANQENDLILNYYSDYKVEGDYLLISFVNKHYDFNIENYKIYELGFFDVVAGAFIVEAPSEDEDGIALSSLPEMKCKLLNGELSDASYCLKADNSKGIREQLRKINMIGKFYNVKFYLAGLSKRNNENKENQYISILKKYWGENASFRCSPFYCELGWSNKTVDISQGTIISDVIRQSDIALSGGEHHYSDIIVTAPTGSGKSLFFQIPGIYLHECHKEAPLVTIVVCPLVALMADQVRELQSRKVHYATYINSSITYQERQQRLQGIKDGTYSIVYLSPELLLAYDLSALIGKRKIGLMVIDEAHLVTSWGRDFRINYWLLGDYIKKIRKSSYYPQIPFPVLCLTATAVCGGRDDVIGSLQSSLQLTCYSEHMYIGYVRRNNIKFDIRHPFKEKKTDQEAKIQWTAKSIVDYINKDEKTIVYFPFIRQIDEVESELSTEHKEIYSKIERYHSGLENDQKYDAYNKFCGNKSLIMMATKAFGMGVNIGDIKNVYHFAPTGNLADYVQEIGRAARTLDVGYAITDYLPSDMRYAQTLWGLSGLRHYQIQAIAKKLYDLYKKKGHRNLLFSPETFNYLFDKQSVDMKIKSGLMLLSNDLFEKYHFKVISVRARKLFSTQYIVVPNSIEKAFLAKYGSYCKLMEDNCPQKEFSTSGKLKSTITKAGNVFEIDLAQLWENEFVNFTFADFKRRFFRNELFLELQVDGKNNIVPNYKLVISYNRDNEGYDKVVQLFKVLVQAIHDSFCDISKGFGGKEFSFKIFFDTFKNRYKKEVSQEYVKMLLDLFCYDDVNPFYQQHLHEPWKCVRRKRNNSENVNDGERYCIQAKNYAYTQPCLLTFLRQVAPNAPESEKYVAYVTVANQDATYQQLMASLLQLFDMASYEFIGGKNPQIFVRINDPEKLRKIACINQNYKYKNGILADIEERHKRAVKMMNRFMAGNFTSEQRWDIIERYFLGEDDIDFEENFLNSNKFGGLNFISTEAQNSATQVIELDKGDVMTEYYKNWNDAIDLPQCKLFAQEAIPLAKYANSKLCVNDKPVDCMYVWPDAKVAILEKIVSPQQMEMLQLNGWLCFQYEDIDILAIKQRLCV
;
A
#
# COMPACT_ATOMS: atom_id res chain seq x y z
N MET A 1 -41.49 -26.61 -13.12
CA MET A 1 -41.04 -25.44 -12.35
C MET A 1 -40.74 -25.82 -10.93
N SER A 2 -39.48 -25.72 -10.51
CA SER A 2 -39.10 -25.79 -9.08
C SER A 2 -39.78 -24.66 -8.31
N ILE A 3 -39.81 -24.72 -6.96
CA ILE A 3 -40.34 -23.61 -6.16
C ILE A 3 -39.53 -22.34 -6.43
N ALA A 4 -38.21 -22.46 -6.52
CA ALA A 4 -37.31 -21.35 -6.85
C ALA A 4 -37.60 -20.73 -8.22
N GLU A 5 -37.84 -21.55 -9.24
CA GLU A 5 -38.18 -21.08 -10.59
C GLU A 5 -39.50 -20.27 -10.57
N GLN A 6 -40.51 -20.69 -9.80
CA GLN A 6 -41.77 -19.94 -9.66
C GLN A 6 -41.58 -18.60 -8.95
N VAL A 7 -40.70 -18.55 -7.94
CA VAL A 7 -40.36 -17.31 -7.23
C VAL A 7 -39.64 -16.34 -8.16
N PHE A 8 -38.63 -16.80 -8.89
CA PHE A 8 -37.92 -15.96 -9.85
C PHE A 8 -38.81 -15.46 -10.98
N LEU A 9 -39.78 -16.26 -11.45
CA LEU A 9 -40.75 -15.82 -12.46
C LEU A 9 -41.58 -14.63 -11.96
N LYS A 10 -41.99 -14.63 -10.68
CA LYS A 10 -42.68 -13.48 -10.05
C LYS A 10 -41.76 -12.26 -9.95
N CYS A 11 -40.51 -12.45 -9.53
CA CYS A 11 -39.52 -11.37 -9.44
C CYS A 11 -39.22 -10.76 -10.81
N LEU A 12 -39.09 -11.57 -11.87
CA LEU A 12 -38.86 -11.12 -13.24
C LEU A 12 -40.04 -10.30 -13.79
N ASN A 13 -41.27 -10.72 -13.51
CA ASN A 13 -42.45 -9.94 -13.88
C ASN A 13 -42.44 -8.55 -13.23
N LEU A 14 -42.10 -8.46 -11.94
CA LEU A 14 -41.95 -7.18 -11.24
C LEU A 14 -40.79 -6.35 -11.80
N PHE A 15 -39.67 -6.98 -12.15
CA PHE A 15 -38.52 -6.33 -12.76
C PHE A 15 -38.91 -5.64 -14.06
N TYR A 16 -39.50 -6.36 -15.02
CA TYR A 16 -39.88 -5.80 -16.32
C TYR A 16 -41.04 -4.80 -16.28
N GLN A 17 -41.86 -4.81 -15.21
CA GLN A 17 -42.93 -3.83 -14.98
C GLN A 17 -42.43 -2.53 -14.32
N SER A 18 -41.19 -2.49 -13.83
CA SER A 18 -40.66 -1.33 -13.11
C SER A 18 -40.44 -0.13 -14.02
N GLU A 19 -40.83 1.07 -13.57
CA GLU A 19 -40.55 2.33 -14.26
C GLU A 19 -39.04 2.55 -14.48
N LYS A 20 -38.19 2.01 -13.59
CA LYS A 20 -36.73 2.05 -13.74
C LYS A 20 -36.24 1.37 -15.02
N ILE A 21 -36.95 0.35 -15.51
CA ILE A 21 -36.59 -0.35 -16.76
C ILE A 21 -37.01 0.45 -17.98
N SER A 22 -38.17 1.11 -17.91
CA SER A 22 -38.68 1.95 -19.01
C SER A 22 -37.74 3.11 -19.38
N ALA A 23 -36.92 3.57 -18.43
CA ALA A 23 -35.93 4.62 -18.62
C ALA A 23 -34.80 4.27 -19.60
N TYR A 24 -34.55 2.99 -19.87
CA TYR A 24 -33.50 2.54 -20.80
C TYR A 24 -33.96 2.41 -22.27
N GLY A 25 -35.17 2.88 -22.58
CA GLY A 25 -35.72 2.92 -23.94
C GLY A 25 -36.30 1.59 -24.41
N SER A 26 -36.74 1.54 -25.68
CA SER A 26 -37.45 0.40 -26.26
C SER A 26 -36.55 -0.68 -26.86
N ASN A 27 -35.25 -0.41 -27.08
CA ASN A 27 -34.30 -1.38 -27.62
C ASN A 27 -33.14 -1.60 -26.63
N CYS A 28 -33.22 -2.67 -25.85
CA CYS A 28 -32.31 -2.91 -24.74
C CYS A 28 -31.89 -4.39 -24.65
N LEU A 29 -30.59 -4.61 -24.44
CA LEU A 29 -30.00 -5.91 -24.14
C LEU A 29 -29.68 -5.99 -22.63
N PHE A 30 -30.43 -6.84 -21.92
CA PHE A 30 -30.19 -7.17 -20.52
C PHE A 30 -29.18 -8.32 -20.41
N VAL A 31 -28.04 -8.05 -19.78
CA VAL A 31 -26.99 -9.04 -19.55
C VAL A 31 -27.04 -9.46 -18.09
N PHE A 32 -27.51 -10.67 -17.81
CA PHE A 32 -27.69 -11.13 -16.42
C PHE A 32 -26.42 -11.75 -15.88
N GLN A 33 -25.90 -11.19 -14.78
CA GLN A 33 -24.65 -11.59 -14.15
C GLN A 33 -24.90 -12.26 -12.79
N GLY A 34 -24.47 -13.52 -12.66
CA GLY A 34 -24.34 -14.18 -11.36
C GLY A 34 -25.62 -14.78 -10.78
N PHE A 35 -26.52 -15.30 -11.63
CA PHE A 35 -27.77 -15.92 -11.20
C PHE A 35 -27.72 -17.46 -11.26
N THR A 36 -28.64 -18.12 -10.53
CA THR A 36 -28.73 -19.58 -10.44
C THR A 36 -29.43 -20.20 -11.66
N THR A 37 -29.34 -21.52 -11.80
CA THR A 37 -29.99 -22.27 -12.89
C THR A 37 -31.51 -22.02 -12.93
N ASP A 38 -32.18 -22.04 -11.78
CA ASP A 38 -33.62 -21.80 -11.67
C ASP A 38 -34.03 -20.40 -12.17
N PHE A 39 -33.18 -19.38 -11.96
CA PHE A 39 -33.43 -18.03 -12.47
C PHE A 39 -33.46 -18.00 -14.00
N TYR A 40 -32.48 -18.63 -14.66
CA TYR A 40 -32.43 -18.65 -16.12
C TYR A 40 -33.55 -19.51 -16.74
N GLN A 41 -34.01 -20.56 -16.05
CA GLN A 41 -35.19 -21.33 -16.45
C GLN A 41 -36.47 -20.46 -16.37
N ALA A 42 -36.61 -19.68 -15.31
CA ALA A 42 -37.70 -18.71 -15.18
C ALA A 42 -37.64 -17.63 -16.28
N LEU A 43 -36.45 -17.12 -16.59
CA LEU A 43 -36.23 -16.12 -17.63
C LEU A 43 -36.58 -16.64 -19.03
N ASN A 44 -36.26 -17.89 -19.35
CA ASN A 44 -36.68 -18.57 -20.59
C ASN A 44 -38.20 -18.69 -20.72
N SER A 45 -38.92 -18.70 -19.59
CA SER A 45 -40.38 -18.76 -19.56
C SER A 45 -41.05 -17.38 -19.69
N CYS A 46 -40.28 -16.28 -19.60
CA CYS A 46 -40.75 -14.93 -19.83
C CYS A 46 -40.88 -14.63 -21.34
N ASN A 47 -41.74 -13.67 -21.70
CA ASN A 47 -41.92 -13.22 -23.09
C ASN A 47 -40.82 -12.23 -23.53
N VAL A 48 -39.55 -12.59 -23.32
CA VAL A 48 -38.37 -11.78 -23.64
C VAL A 48 -37.39 -12.64 -24.42
N GLN A 49 -36.94 -12.14 -25.57
CA GLN A 49 -36.16 -12.94 -26.51
C GLN A 49 -34.69 -13.10 -26.06
N TYR A 50 -34.17 -14.31 -26.13
CA TYR A 50 -32.73 -14.54 -25.98
C TYR A 50 -31.99 -14.10 -27.25
N LEU A 51 -30.89 -13.35 -27.10
CA LEU A 51 -30.19 -12.67 -28.20
C LEU A 51 -29.83 -13.59 -29.38
N PHE A 52 -29.52 -14.86 -29.11
CA PHE A 52 -29.09 -15.83 -30.13
C PHE A 52 -30.20 -16.79 -30.60
N GLY A 53 -31.47 -16.45 -30.42
CA GLY A 53 -32.62 -17.24 -30.86
C GLY A 53 -33.22 -18.08 -29.73
N VAL A 54 -33.48 -19.38 -29.96
CA VAL A 54 -34.03 -20.26 -28.91
C VAL A 54 -32.91 -20.70 -27.98
N CYS A 55 -33.05 -20.40 -26.69
CA CYS A 55 -32.13 -20.88 -25.67
C CYS A 55 -32.41 -22.37 -25.38
N HIS A 56 -31.70 -23.26 -26.09
CA HIS A 56 -31.75 -24.71 -25.81
C HIS A 56 -30.88 -25.14 -24.61
N ARG A 57 -30.34 -24.17 -23.85
CA ARG A 57 -29.32 -24.39 -22.83
C ARG A 57 -29.95 -24.45 -21.44
N GLN A 58 -29.50 -25.39 -20.61
CA GLN A 58 -29.65 -25.29 -19.16
C GLN A 58 -28.61 -24.31 -18.55
N TYR A 59 -27.44 -24.13 -19.20
CA TYR A 59 -26.41 -23.11 -18.92
C TYR A 59 -25.36 -23.10 -20.09
N PRO A 60 -24.49 -22.08 -20.30
CA PRO A 60 -23.36 -22.19 -21.23
C PRO A 60 -22.40 -23.31 -20.80
N ASP A 61 -22.40 -24.42 -21.54
CA ASP A 61 -21.32 -25.38 -21.49
C ASP A 61 -20.04 -24.67 -21.93
N VAL A 62 -19.06 -24.57 -21.02
CA VAL A 62 -17.74 -23.93 -21.26
C VAL A 62 -16.93 -24.71 -22.33
N SER A 63 -17.51 -25.74 -22.93
CA SER A 63 -17.12 -26.28 -24.24
C SER A 63 -17.25 -25.21 -25.32
N ILE A 64 -16.20 -24.38 -25.40
CA ILE A 64 -15.59 -23.78 -26.59
C ILE A 64 -16.58 -23.57 -27.74
N ARG A 65 -17.19 -22.38 -27.80
CA ARG A 65 -17.61 -21.86 -29.09
C ARG A 65 -16.65 -20.74 -29.47
N ALA A 66 -15.94 -20.93 -30.57
CA ALA A 66 -15.61 -19.81 -31.44
C ALA A 66 -16.93 -19.40 -32.12
N LEU A 67 -17.74 -18.58 -31.44
CA LEU A 67 -18.93 -18.00 -32.09
C LEU A 67 -18.43 -17.17 -33.27
N ASP A 68 -18.94 -17.44 -34.47
CA ASP A 68 -18.56 -16.69 -35.67
C ASP A 68 -18.92 -15.21 -35.46
N ARG A 69 -17.92 -14.32 -35.63
CA ARG A 69 -18.09 -12.86 -35.55
C ARG A 69 -19.27 -12.38 -36.39
N LYS A 70 -19.50 -12.98 -37.56
CA LYS A 70 -20.61 -12.60 -38.45
C LYS A 70 -21.97 -12.92 -37.82
N PHE A 71 -22.10 -14.07 -37.18
CA PHE A 71 -23.31 -14.48 -36.47
C PHE A 71 -23.60 -13.54 -35.30
N LEU A 72 -22.60 -13.27 -34.44
CA LEU A 72 -22.72 -12.39 -33.29
C LEU A 72 -23.18 -10.97 -33.66
N VAL A 73 -22.53 -10.38 -34.67
CA VAL A 73 -22.87 -9.04 -35.16
C VAL A 73 -24.30 -9.03 -35.73
N THR A 74 -24.68 -10.08 -36.45
CA THR A 74 -26.02 -10.18 -37.04
C THR A 74 -27.09 -10.31 -35.96
N SER A 75 -26.84 -11.09 -34.89
CA SER A 75 -27.74 -11.19 -33.73
C SER A 75 -27.92 -9.85 -33.01
N LEU A 76 -26.85 -9.09 -32.82
CA LEU A 76 -26.92 -7.74 -32.23
C LEU A 76 -27.67 -6.74 -33.12
N CYS A 77 -27.41 -6.74 -34.43
CA CYS A 77 -28.11 -5.83 -35.35
C CYS A 77 -29.60 -6.17 -35.50
N ASN A 78 -29.97 -7.44 -35.35
CA ASN A 78 -31.35 -7.90 -35.44
C ASN A 78 -32.10 -7.83 -34.09
N ALA A 79 -31.42 -7.45 -33.00
CA ALA A 79 -32.04 -7.27 -31.70
C ALA A 79 -33.05 -6.11 -31.76
N SER A 80 -34.30 -6.41 -31.41
CA SER A 80 -35.38 -5.43 -31.33
C SER A 80 -36.20 -5.68 -30.06
N GLY A 81 -36.62 -4.61 -29.39
CA GLY A 81 -37.33 -4.74 -28.12
C GLY A 81 -36.39 -5.05 -26.95
N TYR A 82 -36.92 -5.77 -25.95
CA TYR A 82 -36.11 -6.30 -24.85
C TYR A 82 -35.55 -7.66 -25.21
N CYS A 83 -34.22 -7.75 -25.24
CA CYS A 83 -33.47 -8.98 -25.42
C CYS A 83 -32.63 -9.29 -24.18
N TRP A 84 -32.23 -10.54 -23.99
CA TRP A 84 -31.31 -10.92 -22.92
C TRP A 84 -30.21 -11.90 -23.34
N CYS A 85 -29.10 -11.93 -22.61
CA CYS A 85 -28.07 -12.96 -22.74
C CYS A 85 -27.35 -13.27 -21.39
N PHE A 86 -26.56 -14.33 -21.38
CA PHE A 86 -25.66 -14.64 -20.26
C PHE A 86 -24.48 -13.67 -20.24
N TYR A 87 -23.91 -13.43 -19.06
CA TYR A 87 -22.75 -12.57 -18.93
C TYR A 87 -21.52 -13.14 -19.65
N GLU A 88 -21.36 -14.46 -19.68
CA GLU A 88 -20.30 -15.15 -20.43
C GLU A 88 -20.43 -14.93 -21.94
N ASP A 89 -21.64 -14.90 -22.48
CA ASP A 89 -21.83 -14.57 -23.90
C ASP A 89 -21.52 -13.09 -24.16
N PHE A 90 -21.81 -12.20 -23.20
CA PHE A 90 -21.40 -10.80 -23.30
C PHE A 90 -19.87 -10.65 -23.26
N ILE A 91 -19.16 -11.44 -22.44
CA ILE A 91 -17.70 -11.45 -22.43
C ILE A 91 -17.16 -11.82 -23.82
N GLU A 92 -17.72 -12.83 -24.48
CA GLU A 92 -17.35 -13.19 -25.87
C GLU A 92 -17.61 -12.05 -26.85
N LEU A 93 -18.80 -11.43 -26.78
CA LEU A 93 -19.13 -10.25 -27.57
C LEU A 93 -18.10 -9.13 -27.36
N ALA A 94 -17.73 -8.86 -26.12
CA ALA A 94 -16.76 -7.84 -25.73
C ALA A 94 -15.32 -8.18 -26.17
N MET A 95 -14.94 -9.46 -26.25
CA MET A 95 -13.62 -9.84 -26.78
C MET A 95 -13.52 -9.65 -28.29
N ILE A 96 -14.64 -9.82 -29.01
CA ILE A 96 -14.69 -9.76 -30.48
C ILE A 96 -15.00 -8.35 -30.99
N LEU A 97 -15.88 -7.63 -30.32
CA LEU A 97 -16.35 -6.30 -30.70
C LEU A 97 -15.51 -5.23 -29.99
N LYS A 98 -15.02 -4.26 -30.77
CA LYS A 98 -14.14 -3.19 -30.26
C LYS A 98 -14.90 -1.94 -29.80
N ASP A 99 -16.16 -1.81 -30.21
CA ASP A 99 -17.01 -0.65 -29.92
C ASP A 99 -18.48 -1.07 -30.03
N PHE A 100 -19.25 -0.84 -28.97
CA PHE A 100 -20.67 -1.12 -28.93
C PHE A 100 -21.54 0.07 -29.39
N SER A 101 -20.97 1.28 -29.46
CA SER A 101 -21.71 2.51 -29.82
C SER A 101 -22.30 2.50 -31.24
N ILE A 102 -21.76 1.66 -32.11
CA ILE A 102 -22.19 1.50 -33.51
C ILE A 102 -23.53 0.74 -33.60
N TYR A 103 -23.86 -0.04 -32.57
CA TYR A 103 -25.08 -0.85 -32.53
C TYR A 103 -26.07 -0.08 -31.67
N ALA A 104 -27.17 0.40 -32.26
CA ALA A 104 -28.21 1.21 -31.62
C ALA A 104 -29.04 0.41 -30.58
N VAL A 105 -28.35 -0.13 -29.58
CA VAL A 105 -28.84 -1.01 -28.52
C VAL A 105 -28.24 -0.53 -27.21
N ASN A 106 -29.11 -0.29 -26.22
CA ASN A 106 -28.68 0.01 -24.86
C ASN A 106 -28.32 -1.29 -24.14
N ILE A 107 -27.10 -1.40 -23.62
CA ILE A 107 -26.65 -2.57 -22.86
C ILE A 107 -26.76 -2.27 -21.37
N VAL A 108 -27.47 -3.14 -20.65
CA VAL A 108 -27.65 -3.04 -19.19
C VAL A 108 -27.14 -4.34 -18.56
N ILE A 109 -26.09 -4.25 -17.75
CA ILE A 109 -25.62 -5.36 -16.91
C ILE A 109 -26.53 -5.42 -15.68
N VAL A 110 -27.32 -6.47 -15.61
CA VAL A 110 -28.21 -6.75 -14.49
C VAL A 110 -27.45 -7.63 -13.50
N LYS A 111 -27.02 -7.05 -12.39
CA LYS A 111 -26.22 -7.71 -11.35
C LYS A 111 -27.12 -8.41 -10.34
N ASN A 112 -26.72 -9.59 -9.88
CA ASN A 112 -27.26 -10.21 -8.67
C ASN A 112 -26.70 -9.48 -7.43
N ASP A 113 -27.25 -8.31 -7.15
CA ASP A 113 -26.90 -7.40 -6.04
C ASP A 113 -27.33 -7.91 -4.65
N LEU A 114 -27.76 -9.17 -4.56
CA LEU A 114 -27.79 -9.92 -3.30
C LEU A 114 -26.36 -10.24 -2.82
N PHE A 115 -25.37 -10.24 -3.71
CA PHE A 115 -23.96 -10.45 -3.38
C PHE A 115 -23.13 -9.20 -3.73
N GLU A 116 -22.68 -8.47 -2.70
CA GLU A 116 -21.96 -7.19 -2.88
C GLU A 116 -20.45 -7.34 -3.12
N ASP A 117 -19.89 -8.53 -2.87
CA ASP A 117 -18.45 -8.78 -2.96
C ASP A 117 -17.95 -9.06 -4.40
N ASP A 118 -18.80 -8.98 -5.42
CA ASP A 118 -18.53 -9.44 -6.80
C ASP A 118 -18.18 -10.94 -6.91
N TYR A 119 -18.71 -11.75 -5.97
CA TYR A 119 -18.71 -13.21 -6.01
C TYR A 119 -20.14 -13.72 -6.05
N TYR A 120 -20.47 -14.46 -7.10
CA TYR A 120 -21.84 -14.85 -7.40
C TYR A 120 -21.98 -16.37 -7.47
N PRO A 121 -23.14 -16.93 -7.10
CA PRO A 121 -23.38 -18.36 -7.29
C PRO A 121 -23.37 -18.69 -8.78
N ILE A 122 -22.78 -19.84 -9.13
CA ILE A 122 -22.80 -20.37 -10.49
C ILE A 122 -23.78 -21.54 -10.59
N ALA A 123 -24.43 -21.65 -11.75
CA ALA A 123 -25.28 -22.77 -12.13
C ALA A 123 -24.55 -24.12 -12.21
N ILE A 124 -23.22 -24.13 -12.40
CA ILE A 124 -22.41 -25.34 -12.61
C ILE A 124 -21.74 -25.82 -11.30
N GLN A 125 -22.54 -26.13 -10.28
CA GLN A 125 -22.00 -26.68 -9.02
C GLN A 125 -21.29 -28.03 -9.26
N ASP A 126 -21.77 -28.84 -10.21
CA ASP A 126 -21.23 -30.17 -10.52
C ASP A 126 -19.82 -30.17 -11.12
N LYS A 127 -19.35 -29.03 -11.67
CA LYS A 127 -17.97 -28.86 -12.18
C LYS A 127 -17.08 -28.04 -11.24
N LYS A 128 -17.46 -27.90 -9.95
CA LYS A 128 -16.73 -27.12 -8.93
C LYS A 128 -15.25 -27.46 -8.87
N GLU A 129 -14.89 -28.74 -8.86
CA GLU A 129 -13.48 -29.16 -8.80
C GLU A 129 -12.67 -28.72 -10.03
N ILE A 130 -13.27 -28.75 -11.22
CA ILE A 130 -12.59 -28.36 -12.46
C ILE A 130 -12.31 -26.86 -12.46
N LEU A 131 -13.30 -26.04 -12.05
CA LEU A 131 -13.16 -24.59 -11.92
C LEU A 131 -12.10 -24.22 -10.88
N ILE A 132 -12.14 -24.83 -9.69
CA ILE A 132 -11.13 -24.62 -8.65
C ILE A 132 -9.74 -24.99 -9.17
N ARG A 133 -9.58 -26.18 -9.77
CA ARG A 133 -8.30 -26.61 -10.34
C ARG A 133 -7.82 -25.69 -11.45
N ALA A 134 -8.69 -25.19 -12.32
CA ALA A 134 -8.31 -24.27 -13.39
C ALA A 134 -7.83 -22.91 -12.84
N ILE A 135 -8.49 -22.39 -11.80
CA ILE A 135 -8.10 -21.14 -11.14
C ILE A 135 -6.85 -21.34 -10.25
N GLU A 136 -6.62 -22.53 -9.71
CA GLU A 136 -5.44 -22.79 -8.86
C GLU A 136 -4.22 -23.31 -9.64
N SER A 137 -4.42 -23.87 -10.83
CA SER A 137 -3.37 -24.50 -11.63
C SER A 137 -2.29 -23.48 -12.02
N GLU A 138 -1.06 -23.77 -11.60
CA GLU A 138 0.13 -23.03 -12.00
C GLU A 138 0.66 -23.47 -13.37
N ILE A 139 0.23 -24.64 -13.85
CA ILE A 139 0.61 -25.21 -15.15
C ILE A 139 -0.31 -24.63 -16.23
N ALA A 140 0.30 -24.05 -17.26
CA ALA A 140 -0.41 -23.59 -18.44
C ALA A 140 -0.98 -24.80 -19.20
N ASN A 141 -2.31 -24.86 -19.31
CA ASN A 141 -3.03 -25.84 -20.10
C ASN A 141 -4.09 -25.10 -20.92
N GLN A 142 -4.26 -25.46 -22.19
CA GLN A 142 -5.17 -24.78 -23.12
C GLN A 142 -6.62 -24.78 -22.60
N GLU A 143 -7.06 -25.85 -21.94
CA GLU A 143 -8.40 -25.90 -21.32
C GLU A 143 -8.55 -24.94 -20.13
N ASN A 144 -7.50 -24.78 -19.33
CA ASN A 144 -7.52 -23.85 -18.19
C ASN A 144 -7.54 -22.39 -18.67
N ASP A 145 -6.79 -22.06 -19.72
CA ASP A 145 -6.72 -20.70 -20.26
C ASP A 145 -8.08 -20.21 -20.80
N LEU A 146 -8.93 -21.13 -21.28
CA LEU A 146 -10.30 -20.82 -21.72
C LEU A 146 -11.22 -20.46 -20.54
N ILE A 147 -11.15 -21.20 -19.44
CA ILE A 147 -11.93 -20.90 -18.23
C ILE A 147 -11.54 -19.53 -17.65
N LEU A 148 -10.23 -19.22 -17.69
CA LEU A 148 -9.68 -17.95 -17.21
C LEU A 148 -10.04 -16.74 -18.08
N ASN A 149 -10.70 -16.92 -19.22
CA ASN A 149 -11.29 -15.82 -20.00
C ASN A 149 -12.57 -15.27 -19.34
N TYR A 150 -13.29 -16.11 -18.60
CA TYR A 150 -14.59 -15.77 -18.01
C TYR A 150 -14.51 -15.51 -16.52
N TYR A 151 -13.67 -16.27 -15.80
CA TYR A 151 -13.60 -16.24 -14.34
C TYR A 151 -12.21 -15.87 -13.83
N SER A 152 -12.16 -15.02 -12.81
CA SER A 152 -10.92 -14.45 -12.28
C SER A 152 -10.52 -15.03 -10.92
N ASP A 153 -11.50 -15.36 -10.08
CA ASP A 153 -11.32 -15.87 -8.72
C ASP A 153 -12.56 -16.66 -8.28
N TYR A 154 -12.47 -17.36 -7.15
CA TYR A 154 -13.57 -18.14 -6.58
C TYR A 154 -13.64 -18.03 -5.05
N LYS A 155 -14.82 -18.30 -4.49
CA LYS A 155 -15.08 -18.47 -3.05
C LYS A 155 -15.94 -19.71 -2.84
N VAL A 156 -15.70 -20.44 -1.76
CA VAL A 156 -16.57 -21.55 -1.34
C VAL A 156 -17.27 -21.12 -0.05
N GLU A 157 -18.59 -21.19 -0.04
CA GLU A 157 -19.45 -20.88 1.12
C GLU A 157 -20.37 -22.08 1.38
N GLY A 158 -20.10 -22.83 2.45
CA GLY A 158 -20.72 -24.14 2.66
C GLY A 158 -20.44 -25.07 1.46
N ASP A 159 -21.51 -25.66 0.91
CA ASP A 159 -21.42 -26.51 -0.28
C ASP A 159 -21.36 -25.73 -1.59
N TYR A 160 -21.67 -24.43 -1.58
CA TYR A 160 -21.78 -23.62 -2.79
C TYR A 160 -20.44 -23.05 -3.25
N LEU A 161 -20.20 -23.12 -4.55
CA LEU A 161 -19.15 -22.37 -5.24
C LEU A 161 -19.71 -21.02 -5.71
N LEU A 162 -19.08 -19.94 -5.24
CA LEU A 162 -19.23 -18.59 -5.76
C LEU A 162 -18.03 -18.24 -6.65
N ILE A 163 -18.25 -17.50 -7.72
CA ILE A 163 -17.23 -17.12 -8.71
C ILE A 163 -17.20 -15.60 -8.93
N SER A 164 -16.02 -15.08 -9.23
CA SER A 164 -15.85 -13.70 -9.68
C SER A 164 -15.56 -13.68 -11.18
N PHE A 165 -16.33 -12.90 -11.93
CA PHE A 165 -16.21 -12.80 -13.38
C PHE A 165 -15.08 -11.86 -13.82
N VAL A 166 -14.56 -12.06 -15.02
CA VAL A 166 -13.70 -11.08 -15.71
C VAL A 166 -14.60 -9.98 -16.26
N ASN A 167 -14.70 -8.86 -15.53
CA ASN A 167 -15.61 -7.77 -15.90
C ASN A 167 -15.12 -6.94 -17.09
N LYS A 168 -15.57 -7.33 -18.29
CA LYS A 168 -15.25 -6.67 -19.56
C LYS A 168 -16.08 -5.42 -19.87
N HIS A 169 -17.27 -5.26 -19.28
CA HIS A 169 -18.13 -4.10 -19.57
C HIS A 169 -17.47 -2.75 -19.20
N TYR A 170 -16.61 -2.73 -18.18
CA TYR A 170 -15.82 -1.55 -17.81
C TYR A 170 -14.86 -1.06 -18.91
N ASP A 171 -14.58 -1.88 -19.93
CA ASP A 171 -13.70 -1.49 -21.03
C ASP A 171 -14.38 -0.56 -22.04
N PHE A 172 -15.71 -0.44 -22.03
CA PHE A 172 -16.52 0.24 -23.05
C PHE A 172 -17.21 1.52 -22.58
N ASN A 173 -17.00 1.92 -21.32
CA ASN A 173 -17.48 3.20 -20.82
C ASN A 173 -16.57 4.31 -21.36
N ILE A 174 -17.00 4.91 -22.47
CA ILE A 174 -16.33 6.01 -23.19
C ILE A 174 -17.24 7.24 -23.08
N GLU A 175 -16.71 8.46 -23.28
CA GLU A 175 -17.48 9.73 -23.11
C GLU A 175 -18.86 9.74 -23.79
N ASN A 176 -19.03 9.03 -24.91
CA ASN A 176 -20.26 9.04 -25.72
C ASN A 176 -21.05 7.72 -25.72
N TYR A 177 -20.61 6.70 -24.98
CA TYR A 177 -21.34 5.43 -24.87
C TYR A 177 -21.05 4.78 -23.52
N LYS A 178 -22.12 4.47 -22.78
CA LYS A 178 -22.03 3.89 -21.44
C LYS A 178 -22.84 2.61 -21.38
N ILE A 179 -22.22 1.55 -20.86
CA ILE A 179 -22.93 0.36 -20.44
C ILE A 179 -23.46 0.62 -19.04
N TYR A 180 -24.76 0.43 -18.85
CA TYR A 180 -25.42 0.68 -17.57
C TYR A 180 -25.29 -0.53 -16.65
N GLU A 181 -25.26 -0.29 -15.35
CA GLU A 181 -25.33 -1.33 -14.33
C GLU A 181 -26.60 -1.13 -13.50
N LEU A 182 -27.26 -2.24 -13.18
CA LEU A 182 -28.50 -2.24 -12.43
C LEU A 182 -28.53 -3.43 -11.49
N GLY A 183 -28.75 -3.17 -10.19
CA GLY A 183 -29.03 -4.23 -9.22
C GLY A 183 -30.43 -4.80 -9.44
N PHE A 184 -30.53 -6.11 -9.66
CA PHE A 184 -31.83 -6.76 -9.89
C PHE A 184 -32.75 -6.57 -8.68
N PHE A 185 -32.29 -6.92 -7.48
CA PHE A 185 -33.08 -6.82 -6.26
C PHE A 185 -33.30 -5.38 -5.82
N ASP A 186 -32.44 -4.42 -6.16
CA ASP A 186 -32.71 -2.99 -5.99
C ASP A 186 -33.90 -2.46 -6.83
N VAL A 187 -34.21 -3.14 -7.94
CA VAL A 187 -35.39 -2.84 -8.77
C VAL A 187 -36.62 -3.51 -8.19
N VAL A 188 -36.49 -4.77 -7.75
CA VAL A 188 -37.66 -5.55 -7.29
C VAL A 188 -38.01 -5.28 -5.82
N ALA A 189 -37.06 -4.82 -4.99
CA ALA A 189 -37.28 -4.49 -3.60
C ALA A 189 -37.97 -3.13 -3.44
N GLY A 190 -39.29 -3.13 -3.19
CA GLY A 190 -40.03 -1.94 -2.74
C GLY A 190 -39.56 -1.42 -1.38
N ALA A 191 -40.12 -0.30 -0.90
CA ALA A 191 -39.81 0.29 0.41
C ALA A 191 -40.37 -0.60 1.54
N PHE A 192 -39.62 -1.62 1.93
CA PHE A 192 -39.96 -2.53 3.02
C PHE A 192 -38.95 -2.34 4.15
N ILE A 193 -39.44 -1.99 5.34
CA ILE A 193 -38.68 -1.98 6.58
C ILE A 193 -39.30 -3.08 7.44
N VAL A 194 -38.47 -4.03 7.88
CA VAL A 194 -38.89 -5.06 8.83
C VAL A 194 -38.33 -4.65 10.19
N GLU A 195 -39.20 -4.26 11.12
CA GLU A 195 -38.83 -3.99 12.51
C GLU A 195 -38.59 -5.32 13.26
N ALA A 196 -37.60 -5.32 14.15
CA ALA A 196 -37.17 -6.51 14.89
C ALA A 196 -38.19 -6.92 15.97
N PRO A 197 -38.37 -8.24 16.24
CA PRO A 197 -39.05 -8.68 17.45
C PRO A 197 -38.25 -8.26 18.71
N SER A 198 -38.96 -8.08 19.82
CA SER A 198 -38.45 -7.52 21.08
C SER A 198 -37.71 -8.53 21.99
N GLU A 199 -37.36 -9.72 21.50
CA GLU A 199 -36.81 -10.80 22.32
C GLU A 199 -35.42 -11.26 21.85
N ASP A 200 -34.57 -11.60 22.83
CA ASP A 200 -33.23 -12.14 22.68
C ASP A 200 -33.26 -13.56 22.07
N GLU A 201 -33.53 -13.68 20.77
CA GLU A 201 -33.30 -14.92 20.01
C GLU A 201 -31.81 -15.07 19.66
N ASP A 202 -31.34 -16.32 19.61
CA ASP A 202 -29.98 -16.65 19.19
C ASP A 202 -29.74 -16.24 17.73
N GLY A 203 -29.02 -15.13 17.55
CA GLY A 203 -28.72 -14.57 16.23
C GLY A 203 -27.53 -15.23 15.51
N ILE A 204 -27.69 -15.41 14.21
CA ILE A 204 -26.72 -15.86 13.22
C ILE A 204 -25.71 -14.74 12.90
N ALA A 205 -24.45 -15.09 12.66
CA ALA A 205 -23.43 -14.12 12.29
C ALA A 205 -23.55 -13.63 10.85
N LEU A 206 -23.10 -12.39 10.65
CA LEU A 206 -22.95 -11.79 9.33
C LEU A 206 -22.09 -12.66 8.37
N SER A 207 -21.11 -13.40 8.90
CA SER A 207 -20.26 -14.30 8.09
C SER A 207 -21.02 -15.45 7.45
N SER A 208 -22.14 -15.87 8.01
CA SER A 208 -22.99 -16.97 7.48
C SER A 208 -24.03 -16.47 6.48
N LEU A 209 -24.18 -15.15 6.34
CA LEU A 209 -25.14 -14.53 5.44
C LEU A 209 -24.97 -14.94 3.96
N PRO A 210 -23.74 -15.06 3.39
CA PRO A 210 -23.56 -15.52 2.02
C PRO A 210 -24.10 -16.92 1.75
N GLU A 211 -23.90 -17.86 2.68
CA GLU A 211 -24.44 -19.22 2.58
C GLU A 211 -25.97 -19.20 2.66
N MET A 212 -26.54 -18.43 3.58
CA MET A 212 -27.99 -18.27 3.73
C MET A 212 -28.64 -17.66 2.48
N LYS A 213 -27.96 -16.71 1.83
CA LYS A 213 -28.38 -16.17 0.53
C LYS A 213 -28.44 -17.26 -0.54
N CYS A 214 -27.46 -18.16 -0.60
CA CYS A 214 -27.46 -19.27 -1.53
C CYS A 214 -28.61 -20.24 -1.26
N LYS A 215 -28.79 -20.66 0.00
CA LYS A 215 -29.90 -21.53 0.42
C LYS A 215 -31.26 -20.91 0.08
N LEU A 216 -31.42 -19.61 0.30
CA LEU A 216 -32.64 -18.87 -0.04
C LEU A 216 -32.91 -18.85 -1.56
N LEU A 217 -31.89 -18.58 -2.38
CA LEU A 217 -32.03 -18.53 -3.83
C LEU A 217 -32.37 -19.90 -4.44
N ASN A 218 -31.90 -20.99 -3.82
CA ASN A 218 -32.23 -22.36 -4.23
C ASN A 218 -33.56 -22.88 -3.64
N GLY A 219 -34.24 -22.10 -2.80
CA GLY A 219 -35.48 -22.50 -2.15
C GLY A 219 -35.31 -23.56 -1.06
N GLU A 220 -34.11 -23.67 -0.48
CA GLU A 220 -33.79 -24.61 0.61
C GLU A 220 -34.20 -24.07 1.99
N LEU A 221 -34.53 -22.78 2.09
CA LEU A 221 -35.10 -22.15 3.28
C LEU A 221 -36.61 -21.96 3.08
N SER A 222 -37.41 -22.40 4.06
CA SER A 222 -38.86 -22.19 4.09
C SER A 222 -39.37 -22.08 5.51
N ASP A 223 -40.37 -21.24 5.76
CA ASP A 223 -41.09 -21.13 7.03
C ASP A 223 -40.17 -20.91 8.26
N ALA A 224 -39.21 -19.98 8.16
CA ALA A 224 -38.19 -19.75 9.18
C ALA A 224 -37.91 -18.25 9.46
N SER A 225 -37.48 -17.93 10.67
CA SER A 225 -37.03 -16.59 11.07
C SER A 225 -35.58 -16.63 11.56
N TYR A 226 -34.79 -15.65 11.14
CA TYR A 226 -33.35 -15.59 11.37
C TYR A 226 -32.97 -14.23 11.93
N CYS A 227 -32.39 -14.18 13.12
CA CYS A 227 -31.86 -12.95 13.70
C CYS A 227 -30.38 -12.79 13.29
N LEU A 228 -29.96 -11.60 12.81
CA LEU A 228 -28.58 -11.31 12.42
C LEU A 228 -27.89 -10.44 13.47
N LYS A 229 -26.74 -10.91 13.98
CA LYS A 229 -25.83 -10.12 14.81
C LYS A 229 -24.88 -9.35 13.89
N ALA A 230 -25.19 -8.08 13.67
CA ALA A 230 -24.36 -7.18 12.88
C ALA A 230 -24.59 -5.72 13.30
N ASP A 231 -23.59 -4.86 13.07
CA ASP A 231 -23.74 -3.42 13.35
C ASP A 231 -24.90 -2.85 12.52
N ASN A 232 -25.65 -1.92 13.10
CA ASN A 232 -26.85 -1.34 12.50
C ASN A 232 -26.52 -0.30 11.40
N SER A 233 -25.58 -0.65 10.51
CA SER A 233 -25.12 0.18 9.41
C SER A 233 -26.18 0.25 8.30
N LYS A 234 -26.12 1.34 7.52
CA LYS A 234 -27.02 1.55 6.38
C LYS A 234 -26.93 0.40 5.36
N GLY A 235 -25.73 -0.11 5.08
CA GLY A 235 -25.52 -1.18 4.10
C GLY A 235 -26.16 -2.51 4.51
N ILE A 236 -26.03 -2.91 5.79
CA ILE A 236 -26.64 -4.16 6.29
C ILE A 236 -28.17 -4.08 6.21
N ARG A 237 -28.76 -2.93 6.51
CA ARG A 237 -30.21 -2.72 6.35
C ARG A 237 -30.67 -2.86 4.91
N GLU A 238 -29.91 -2.30 3.96
CA GLU A 238 -30.21 -2.43 2.52
C GLU A 238 -30.10 -3.90 2.08
N GLN A 239 -29.08 -4.63 2.53
CA GLN A 239 -28.95 -6.06 2.28
C GLN A 239 -30.11 -6.88 2.85
N LEU A 240 -30.50 -6.64 4.11
CA LEU A 240 -31.64 -7.30 4.74
C LEU A 240 -32.94 -7.05 3.98
N ARG A 241 -33.15 -5.82 3.49
CA ARG A 241 -34.31 -5.47 2.66
C ARG A 241 -34.37 -6.31 1.38
N LYS A 242 -33.23 -6.50 0.69
CA LYS A 242 -33.16 -7.35 -0.53
C LYS A 242 -33.45 -8.81 -0.22
N ILE A 243 -32.85 -9.36 0.84
CA ILE A 243 -33.03 -10.76 1.26
C ILE A 243 -34.49 -11.03 1.66
N ASN A 244 -35.08 -10.15 2.50
CA ASN A 244 -36.45 -10.31 2.97
C ASN A 244 -37.50 -10.19 1.87
N MET A 245 -37.20 -9.45 0.80
CA MET A 245 -38.07 -9.37 -0.37
C MET A 245 -38.25 -10.75 -1.02
N ILE A 246 -37.17 -11.50 -1.22
CA ILE A 246 -37.21 -12.89 -1.71
C ILE A 246 -37.82 -13.80 -0.63
N GLY A 247 -37.38 -13.62 0.62
CA GLY A 247 -37.84 -14.39 1.77
C GLY A 247 -39.36 -14.43 1.92
N LYS A 248 -40.07 -13.34 1.56
CA LYS A 248 -41.54 -13.30 1.55
C LYS A 248 -42.19 -14.43 0.76
N PHE A 249 -41.60 -14.85 -0.35
CA PHE A 249 -42.17 -15.93 -1.16
C PHE A 249 -41.99 -17.32 -0.56
N TYR A 250 -41.01 -17.47 0.34
CA TYR A 250 -40.71 -18.70 1.08
C TYR A 250 -41.18 -18.66 2.55
N ASN A 251 -41.84 -17.57 2.96
CA ASN A 251 -42.16 -17.29 4.36
C ASN A 251 -40.91 -17.30 5.28
N VAL A 252 -39.79 -16.76 4.77
CA VAL A 252 -38.53 -16.60 5.49
C VAL A 252 -38.31 -15.13 5.84
N LYS A 253 -37.87 -14.84 7.08
CA LYS A 253 -37.60 -13.48 7.55
C LYS A 253 -36.23 -13.38 8.21
N PHE A 254 -35.52 -12.30 7.93
CA PHE A 254 -34.25 -11.92 8.52
C PHE A 254 -34.43 -10.63 9.31
N TYR A 255 -33.97 -10.62 10.56
CA TYR A 255 -34.06 -9.50 11.50
C TYR A 255 -32.66 -9.04 11.89
N LEU A 256 -32.52 -7.81 12.38
CA LEU A 256 -31.27 -7.35 12.98
C LEU A 256 -31.43 -7.34 14.51
N ALA A 257 -30.51 -7.99 15.22
CA ALA A 257 -30.49 -7.92 16.68
C ALA A 257 -30.19 -6.47 17.13
N GLY A 258 -30.90 -5.98 18.14
CA GLY A 258 -30.49 -4.76 18.85
C GLY A 258 -29.17 -5.02 19.57
N LEU A 259 -28.24 -4.06 19.52
CA LEU A 259 -26.98 -4.15 20.26
C LEU A 259 -27.28 -4.38 21.75
N SER A 260 -27.06 -5.59 22.24
CA SER A 260 -27.12 -5.87 23.68
C SER A 260 -26.10 -4.96 24.36
N LYS A 261 -26.52 -4.21 25.39
CA LYS A 261 -25.59 -3.49 26.27
C LYS A 261 -24.48 -4.46 26.70
N ARG A 262 -23.21 -4.02 26.71
CA ARG A 262 -22.08 -4.80 27.24
C ARG A 262 -22.54 -5.44 28.55
N ASN A 263 -22.71 -6.77 28.56
CA ASN A 263 -23.12 -7.50 29.75
C ASN A 263 -21.97 -7.42 30.76
N ASN A 264 -22.00 -6.39 31.61
CA ASN A 264 -21.08 -6.15 32.72
C ASN A 264 -21.36 -7.13 33.88
N GLU A 265 -21.62 -8.41 33.59
CA GLU A 265 -21.54 -9.42 34.64
C GLU A 265 -20.07 -9.53 35.07
N ASN A 266 -19.78 -9.15 36.31
CA ASN A 266 -18.46 -9.14 36.94
C ASN A 266 -17.79 -10.54 36.91
N LYS A 267 -17.21 -10.93 35.77
CA LYS A 267 -16.40 -12.16 35.60
C LYS A 267 -14.89 -11.92 35.71
N GLU A 268 -14.47 -10.72 36.11
CA GLU A 268 -13.07 -10.31 36.30
C GLU A 268 -12.27 -11.29 37.17
N ASN A 269 -12.92 -11.87 38.19
CA ASN A 269 -12.26 -12.75 39.16
C ASN A 269 -11.98 -14.17 38.64
N GLN A 270 -12.49 -14.57 37.47
CA GLN A 270 -12.36 -15.96 37.01
C GLN A 270 -10.91 -16.33 36.68
N TYR A 271 -10.13 -15.39 36.15
CA TYR A 271 -8.76 -15.63 35.69
C TYR A 271 -7.67 -15.00 36.56
N ILE A 272 -8.06 -14.38 37.68
CA ILE A 272 -7.11 -13.77 38.63
C ILE A 272 -6.21 -14.83 39.28
N SER A 273 -6.69 -16.06 39.42
CA SER A 273 -5.92 -17.20 39.93
C SER A 273 -4.72 -17.52 39.03
N ILE A 274 -4.90 -17.48 37.70
CA ILE A 274 -3.81 -17.65 36.71
C ILE A 274 -2.82 -16.50 36.83
N LEU A 275 -3.31 -15.26 36.94
CA LEU A 275 -2.45 -14.09 37.13
C LEU A 275 -1.59 -14.25 38.40
N LYS A 276 -2.21 -14.56 39.55
CA LYS A 276 -1.50 -14.71 40.82
C LYS A 276 -0.48 -15.85 40.80
N LYS A 277 -0.82 -16.98 40.16
CA LYS A 277 0.08 -18.13 39.99
C LYS A 277 1.39 -17.77 39.28
N TYR A 278 1.33 -16.90 38.26
CA TYR A 278 2.47 -16.62 37.37
C TYR A 278 3.12 -15.23 37.59
N TRP A 279 2.37 -14.23 38.05
CA TRP A 279 2.85 -12.88 38.35
C TRP A 279 3.00 -12.60 39.87
N GLY A 280 2.62 -13.56 40.73
CA GLY A 280 2.76 -13.48 42.19
C GLY A 280 1.44 -13.16 42.91
N GLU A 281 1.35 -13.54 44.20
CA GLU A 281 0.10 -13.44 45.00
C GLU A 281 -0.50 -12.02 45.09
N ASN A 282 0.35 -11.00 44.99
CA ASN A 282 -0.06 -9.59 45.04
C ASN A 282 -0.46 -9.02 43.67
N ALA A 283 -0.43 -9.80 42.60
CA ALA A 283 -0.78 -9.34 41.27
C ALA A 283 -2.30 -9.11 41.14
N SER A 284 -2.68 -7.98 40.54
CA SER A 284 -4.06 -7.62 40.23
C SER A 284 -4.16 -7.10 38.79
N PHE A 285 -5.35 -7.23 38.20
CA PHE A 285 -5.63 -6.59 36.92
C PHE A 285 -5.68 -5.07 37.10
N ARG A 286 -5.18 -4.35 36.09
CA ARG A 286 -5.25 -2.88 36.07
C ARG A 286 -6.58 -2.45 35.46
N CYS A 287 -7.18 -1.39 36.00
CA CYS A 287 -8.25 -0.67 35.34
C CYS A 287 -7.69 0.47 34.50
N SER A 288 -8.27 0.70 33.34
CA SER A 288 -7.92 1.83 32.48
C SER A 288 -9.16 2.38 31.79
N PRO A 289 -9.19 3.68 31.50
CA PRO A 289 -10.32 4.28 30.79
C PRO A 289 -10.32 3.87 29.31
N PHE A 290 -11.51 3.55 28.81
CA PHE A 290 -11.82 3.27 27.41
C PHE A 290 -13.01 4.12 26.97
N TYR A 291 -13.06 4.49 25.69
CA TYR A 291 -14.20 5.24 25.16
C TYR A 291 -15.49 4.41 25.16
N CYS A 292 -16.61 5.04 25.53
CA CYS A 292 -17.92 4.40 25.62
C CYS A 292 -18.60 4.25 24.24
N GLU A 293 -18.58 5.32 23.44
CA GLU A 293 -19.31 5.44 22.17
C GLU A 293 -18.34 5.93 21.08
N LEU A 294 -17.93 5.00 20.22
CA LEU A 294 -16.92 5.26 19.19
C LEU A 294 -17.47 6.24 18.14
N GLY A 295 -16.77 7.37 17.95
CA GLY A 295 -17.10 8.38 16.94
C GLY A 295 -18.19 9.39 17.30
N TRP A 296 -18.76 9.33 18.51
CA TRP A 296 -19.86 10.23 18.94
C TRP A 296 -19.65 10.90 20.29
N SER A 297 -18.85 10.30 21.18
CA SER A 297 -18.63 10.84 22.52
C SER A 297 -17.19 10.63 23.00
N ASN A 298 -16.68 11.63 23.73
CA ASN A 298 -15.43 11.53 24.50
C ASN A 298 -15.64 10.93 25.91
N LYS A 299 -16.85 10.44 26.23
CA LYS A 299 -17.10 9.77 27.50
C LYS A 299 -16.30 8.49 27.58
N THR A 300 -15.68 8.28 28.73
CA THR A 300 -14.91 7.08 29.04
C THR A 300 -15.54 6.28 30.17
N VAL A 301 -15.25 4.99 30.18
CA VAL A 301 -15.56 4.05 31.25
C VAL A 301 -14.30 3.28 31.61
N ASP A 302 -14.07 3.08 32.89
CA ASP A 302 -12.97 2.26 33.36
C ASP A 302 -13.29 0.78 33.11
N ILE A 303 -12.42 0.12 32.36
CA ILE A 303 -12.50 -1.32 32.07
C ILE A 303 -11.25 -1.98 32.65
N SER A 304 -11.46 -3.04 33.42
CA SER A 304 -10.36 -3.88 33.91
C SER A 304 -9.75 -4.72 32.79
N GLN A 305 -8.44 -4.95 32.85
CA GLN A 305 -7.77 -5.92 31.99
C GLN A 305 -8.42 -7.30 32.07
N GLY A 306 -8.92 -7.69 33.25
CA GLY A 306 -9.57 -8.98 33.45
C GLY A 306 -10.84 -9.15 32.62
N THR A 307 -11.60 -8.07 32.39
CA THR A 307 -12.80 -8.09 31.53
C THR A 307 -12.43 -8.37 30.07
N ILE A 308 -11.42 -7.68 29.54
CA ILE A 308 -10.95 -7.89 28.16
C ILE A 308 -10.37 -9.30 28.00
N ILE A 309 -9.58 -9.77 28.97
CA ILE A 309 -9.03 -11.14 28.99
C ILE A 309 -10.15 -12.18 29.00
N SER A 310 -11.18 -11.97 29.83
CA SER A 310 -12.34 -12.85 29.90
C SER A 310 -13.08 -12.91 28.57
N ASP A 311 -13.21 -11.79 27.87
CA ASP A 311 -13.84 -11.74 26.57
C ASP A 311 -13.02 -12.51 25.52
N VAL A 312 -11.69 -12.31 25.47
CA VAL A 312 -10.78 -13.06 24.58
C VAL A 312 -10.89 -14.58 24.80
N ILE A 313 -10.88 -15.02 26.06
CA ILE A 313 -11.03 -16.44 26.39
C ILE A 313 -12.41 -16.94 25.97
N ARG A 314 -13.47 -16.19 26.27
CA ARG A 314 -14.84 -16.55 25.89
C ARG A 314 -15.01 -16.70 24.39
N GLN A 315 -14.47 -15.79 23.58
CA GLN A 315 -14.53 -15.92 22.12
C GLN A 315 -13.76 -17.16 21.63
N SER A 316 -12.64 -17.48 22.27
CA SER A 316 -11.86 -18.69 21.96
C SER A 316 -12.66 -19.95 22.29
N ASP A 317 -13.30 -20.00 23.46
CA ASP A 317 -14.14 -21.12 23.90
C ASP A 317 -15.40 -21.29 23.03
N ILE A 318 -16.05 -20.19 22.63
CA ILE A 318 -17.18 -20.20 21.69
C ILE A 318 -16.73 -20.79 20.35
N ALA A 319 -15.60 -20.31 19.82
CA ALA A 319 -15.06 -20.80 18.56
C ALA A 319 -14.78 -22.31 18.65
N LEU A 320 -14.24 -22.80 19.77
CA LEU A 320 -13.97 -24.22 20.03
C LEU A 320 -15.23 -25.10 20.15
N SER A 321 -16.29 -24.57 20.75
CA SER A 321 -17.52 -25.33 21.02
C SER A 321 -18.29 -25.73 19.76
N GLY A 322 -18.08 -25.02 18.63
CA GLY A 322 -18.72 -25.32 17.35
C GLY A 322 -20.25 -25.25 17.34
N GLY A 323 -20.87 -24.67 18.38
CA GLY A 323 -22.32 -24.52 18.51
C GLY A 323 -22.91 -23.36 17.69
N GLU A 324 -24.21 -23.10 17.87
CA GLU A 324 -24.99 -22.03 17.20
C GLU A 324 -24.50 -20.60 17.52
N HIS A 325 -23.65 -20.43 18.55
CA HIS A 325 -23.06 -19.14 18.89
C HIS A 325 -21.83 -18.83 18.05
N HIS A 326 -21.86 -17.73 17.31
CA HIS A 326 -20.71 -17.24 16.56
C HIS A 326 -19.75 -16.42 17.45
N TYR A 327 -18.46 -16.71 17.34
CA TYR A 327 -17.38 -15.96 17.98
C TYR A 327 -17.11 -14.63 17.25
N SER A 328 -16.52 -13.68 17.95
CA SER A 328 -16.04 -12.40 17.41
C SER A 328 -14.52 -12.30 17.45
N ASP A 329 -13.96 -11.65 16.44
CA ASP A 329 -12.64 -11.04 16.51
C ASP A 329 -12.67 -9.84 17.47
N ILE A 330 -11.50 -9.46 17.98
CA ILE A 330 -11.37 -8.45 19.04
C ILE A 330 -10.30 -7.44 18.63
N ILE A 331 -10.60 -6.15 18.81
CA ILE A 331 -9.65 -5.07 18.56
C ILE A 331 -9.48 -4.29 19.85
N VAL A 332 -8.23 -4.15 20.30
CA VAL A 332 -7.89 -3.36 21.49
C VAL A 332 -6.85 -2.32 21.13
N THR A 333 -7.19 -1.05 21.34
CA THR A 333 -6.19 0.02 21.41
C THR A 333 -5.91 0.30 22.88
N ALA A 334 -4.64 0.31 23.28
CA ALA A 334 -4.26 0.62 24.65
C ALA A 334 -2.90 1.32 24.68
N PRO A 335 -2.74 2.45 25.39
CA PRO A 335 -1.52 3.24 25.41
C PRO A 335 -0.26 2.42 25.74
N THR A 336 0.94 2.92 25.39
CA THR A 336 2.18 2.21 25.75
C THR A 336 2.33 2.13 27.28
N GLY A 337 2.85 1.01 27.78
CA GLY A 337 2.98 0.74 29.23
C GLY A 337 1.71 0.24 29.94
N SER A 338 0.56 0.16 29.25
CA SER A 338 -0.71 -0.38 29.81
C SER A 338 -0.68 -1.88 30.13
N GLY A 339 0.34 -2.62 29.70
CA GLY A 339 0.43 -4.08 29.92
C GLY A 339 -0.30 -4.90 28.86
N LYS A 340 -0.32 -4.43 27.60
CA LYS A 340 -0.97 -5.10 26.45
C LYS A 340 -0.67 -6.59 26.30
N SER A 341 0.52 -7.05 26.69
CA SER A 341 0.91 -8.45 26.56
C SER A 341 0.01 -9.40 27.36
N LEU A 342 -0.53 -8.94 28.50
CA LEU A 342 -1.44 -9.73 29.33
C LEU A 342 -2.74 -10.12 28.61
N PHE A 343 -3.21 -9.29 27.66
CA PHE A 343 -4.43 -9.55 26.89
C PHE A 343 -4.36 -10.83 26.05
N PHE A 344 -3.17 -11.37 25.79
CA PHE A 344 -3.00 -12.64 25.08
C PHE A 344 -2.14 -13.67 25.83
N GLN A 345 -1.28 -13.24 26.75
CA GLN A 345 -0.48 -14.16 27.56
C GLN A 345 -1.36 -14.98 28.51
N ILE A 346 -2.30 -14.35 29.21
CA ILE A 346 -3.22 -15.06 30.11
C ILE A 346 -4.15 -15.98 29.31
N PRO A 347 -4.81 -15.54 28.21
CA PRO A 347 -5.55 -16.45 27.35
C PRO A 347 -4.72 -17.61 26.81
N GLY A 348 -3.48 -17.38 26.36
CA GLY A 348 -2.61 -18.45 25.86
C GLY A 348 -2.21 -19.47 26.93
N ILE A 349 -2.02 -19.02 28.18
CA ILE A 349 -1.81 -19.89 29.34
C ILE A 349 -3.07 -20.72 29.63
N TYR A 350 -4.24 -20.09 29.65
CA TYR A 350 -5.52 -20.76 29.86
C TYR A 350 -5.78 -21.84 28.80
N LEU A 351 -5.64 -21.50 27.52
CA LEU A 351 -5.86 -22.42 26.40
C LEU A 351 -4.89 -23.61 26.41
N HIS A 352 -3.69 -23.44 26.97
CA HIS A 352 -2.76 -24.54 27.21
C HIS A 352 -3.16 -25.40 28.42
N GLU A 353 -3.48 -24.78 29.56
CA GLU A 353 -3.73 -25.47 30.83
C GLU A 353 -5.08 -26.19 30.88
N CYS A 354 -6.11 -25.66 30.22
CA CYS A 354 -7.47 -26.23 30.23
C CYS A 354 -7.65 -27.36 29.20
N HIS A 355 -6.86 -27.38 28.13
CA HIS A 355 -6.92 -28.40 27.07
C HIS A 355 -5.72 -29.34 27.11
N LYS A 356 -5.38 -29.92 28.27
CA LYS A 356 -4.14 -30.71 28.46
C LYS A 356 -3.98 -31.91 27.54
N GLU A 357 -5.09 -32.57 27.17
CA GLU A 357 -5.07 -33.74 26.27
C GLU A 357 -4.75 -33.35 24.82
N ALA A 358 -5.13 -32.14 24.41
CA ALA A 358 -4.87 -31.59 23.08
C ALA A 358 -4.61 -30.07 23.17
N PRO A 359 -3.42 -29.64 23.64
CA PRO A 359 -3.16 -28.24 23.91
C PRO A 359 -3.33 -27.39 22.65
N LEU A 360 -4.02 -26.26 22.78
CA LEU A 360 -4.25 -25.34 21.66
C LEU A 360 -3.04 -24.44 21.45
N VAL A 361 -2.86 -23.94 20.22
CA VAL A 361 -1.78 -23.03 19.87
C VAL A 361 -2.29 -21.59 19.88
N THR A 362 -1.59 -20.73 20.60
CA THR A 362 -1.69 -19.27 20.47
C THR A 362 -0.56 -18.78 19.58
N ILE A 363 -0.90 -18.23 18.42
CA ILE A 363 0.07 -17.66 17.49
C ILE A 363 0.14 -16.15 17.72
N VAL A 364 1.32 -15.63 18.05
CA VAL A 364 1.57 -14.19 18.25
C VAL A 364 2.42 -13.65 17.11
N VAL A 365 1.78 -12.89 16.22
CA VAL A 365 2.45 -12.20 15.11
C VAL A 365 2.95 -10.86 15.62
N CYS A 366 4.27 -10.65 15.58
CA CYS A 366 4.86 -9.38 15.99
C CYS A 366 6.00 -8.95 15.05
N PRO A 367 6.26 -7.64 14.93
CA PRO A 367 7.20 -7.14 13.92
C PRO A 367 8.67 -7.29 14.35
N LEU A 368 8.97 -7.30 15.64
CA LEU A 368 10.36 -7.21 16.12
C LEU A 368 10.87 -8.53 16.71
N VAL A 369 11.94 -9.04 16.09
CA VAL A 369 12.67 -10.24 16.53
C VAL A 369 13.17 -10.10 17.98
N ALA A 370 13.70 -8.94 18.35
CA ALA A 370 14.17 -8.68 19.72
C ALA A 370 13.03 -8.79 20.75
N LEU A 371 11.87 -8.19 20.42
CA LEU A 371 10.69 -8.23 21.28
C LEU A 371 10.18 -9.66 21.50
N MET A 372 10.23 -10.53 20.48
CA MET A 372 9.87 -11.95 20.62
C MET A 372 10.74 -12.64 21.68
N ALA A 373 12.05 -12.45 21.60
CA ALA A 373 13.00 -13.11 22.48
C ALA A 373 12.83 -12.63 23.94
N ASP A 374 12.61 -11.33 24.14
CA ASP A 374 12.41 -10.76 25.46
C ASP A 374 11.10 -11.22 26.10
N GLN A 375 10.00 -11.24 25.33
CA GLN A 375 8.70 -11.74 25.80
C GLN A 375 8.75 -13.22 26.19
N VAL A 376 9.42 -14.06 25.39
CA VAL A 376 9.58 -15.48 25.72
C VAL A 376 10.48 -15.67 26.95
N ARG A 377 11.57 -14.90 27.08
CA ARG A 377 12.43 -14.95 28.27
C ARG A 377 11.67 -14.57 29.53
N GLU A 378 10.83 -13.53 29.47
CA GLU A 378 9.99 -13.08 30.58
C GLU A 378 8.95 -14.14 30.98
N LEU A 379 8.31 -14.79 30.01
CA LEU A 379 7.37 -15.89 30.28
C LEU A 379 8.09 -17.10 30.91
N GLN A 380 9.25 -17.48 30.39
CA GLN A 380 10.03 -18.60 30.91
C GLN A 380 10.54 -18.35 32.33
N SER A 381 10.96 -17.12 32.67
CA SER A 381 11.36 -16.77 34.04
C SER A 381 10.18 -16.82 35.02
N ARG A 382 8.95 -16.66 34.51
CA ARG A 382 7.70 -16.87 35.24
C ARG A 382 7.23 -18.33 35.27
N LYS A 383 8.04 -19.30 34.85
CA LYS A 383 7.68 -20.75 34.77
C LYS A 383 6.67 -21.11 33.67
N VAL A 384 6.45 -20.23 32.70
CA VAL A 384 5.65 -20.53 31.48
C VAL A 384 6.59 -21.10 30.41
N HIS A 385 7.02 -22.36 30.61
CA HIS A 385 8.04 -23.00 29.76
C HIS A 385 7.54 -23.39 28.35
N TYR A 386 6.23 -23.39 28.13
CA TYR A 386 5.58 -23.70 26.84
C TYR A 386 5.45 -22.48 25.91
N ALA A 387 6.20 -21.41 26.16
CA ALA A 387 6.35 -20.28 25.25
C ALA A 387 7.63 -20.40 24.41
N THR A 388 7.54 -20.12 23.11
CA THR A 388 8.68 -20.16 22.18
C THR A 388 8.55 -19.12 21.07
N TYR A 389 9.61 -18.94 20.29
CA TYR A 389 9.62 -18.09 19.11
C TYR A 389 10.29 -18.77 17.91
N ILE A 390 9.89 -18.40 16.69
CA ILE A 390 10.64 -18.73 15.48
C ILE A 390 10.97 -17.44 14.74
N ASN A 391 12.26 -17.20 14.52
CA ASN A 391 12.75 -16.03 13.81
C ASN A 391 13.97 -16.40 12.94
N SER A 392 14.57 -15.42 12.26
CA SER A 392 15.74 -15.63 11.40
C SER A 392 17.07 -15.72 12.16
N SER A 393 17.10 -15.46 13.47
CA SER A 393 18.33 -15.46 14.26
C SER A 393 18.63 -16.80 14.95
N ILE A 394 17.71 -17.77 14.92
CA ILE A 394 17.91 -19.11 15.50
C ILE A 394 18.48 -20.11 14.48
N THR A 395 19.23 -21.09 14.98
CA THR A 395 19.83 -22.17 14.16
C THR A 395 18.76 -23.14 13.65
N TYR A 396 19.10 -24.04 12.72
CA TYR A 396 18.14 -24.99 12.17
C TYR A 396 17.76 -26.06 13.14
N GLN A 397 18.74 -26.58 13.86
CA GLN A 397 18.51 -27.58 14.88
C GLN A 397 17.54 -27.02 15.92
N GLU A 398 17.79 -25.81 16.43
CA GLU A 398 16.86 -25.13 17.35
C GLU A 398 15.49 -24.89 16.70
N ARG A 399 15.45 -24.47 15.44
CA ARG A 399 14.19 -24.24 14.72
C ARG A 399 13.38 -25.52 14.55
N GLN A 400 14.02 -26.63 14.15
CA GLN A 400 13.35 -27.92 14.00
C GLN A 400 12.94 -28.49 15.35
N GLN A 401 13.77 -28.38 16.38
CA GLN A 401 13.41 -28.74 17.75
C GLN A 401 12.19 -27.95 18.22
N ARG A 402 12.17 -26.63 17.99
CA ARG A 402 11.01 -25.79 18.33
C ARG A 402 9.79 -26.13 17.49
N LEU A 403 9.92 -26.33 16.19
CA LEU A 403 8.82 -26.76 15.31
C LEU A 403 8.24 -28.11 15.75
N GLN A 404 9.11 -29.07 16.10
CA GLN A 404 8.68 -30.36 16.61
C GLN A 404 8.01 -30.23 17.97
N GLY A 405 8.57 -29.44 18.89
CA GLY A 405 7.95 -29.11 20.17
C GLY A 405 6.61 -28.37 20.04
N ILE A 406 6.43 -27.56 18.99
CA ILE A 406 5.13 -26.98 18.66
C ILE A 406 4.19 -28.07 18.17
N LYS A 407 4.59 -28.95 17.27
CA LYS A 407 3.73 -30.03 16.76
C LYS A 407 3.29 -31.01 17.85
N ASP A 408 4.17 -31.34 18.77
CA ASP A 408 3.96 -32.36 19.80
C ASP A 408 3.31 -31.81 21.09
N GLY A 409 3.04 -30.51 21.16
CA GLY A 409 2.34 -29.90 22.30
C GLY A 409 3.23 -29.28 23.38
N THR A 410 4.56 -29.47 23.30
CA THR A 410 5.54 -28.89 24.23
C THR A 410 5.49 -27.36 24.27
N TYR A 411 5.28 -26.71 23.11
CA TYR A 411 5.15 -25.26 23.01
C TYR A 411 3.76 -24.87 22.51
N SER A 412 3.05 -24.02 23.24
CA SER A 412 1.67 -23.60 22.92
C SER A 412 1.54 -22.11 22.65
N ILE A 413 2.45 -21.27 23.16
CA ILE A 413 2.49 -19.84 22.83
C ILE A 413 3.66 -19.61 21.88
N VAL A 414 3.38 -19.26 20.62
CA VAL A 414 4.37 -19.22 19.55
C VAL A 414 4.46 -17.82 18.95
N TYR A 415 5.59 -17.15 19.16
CA TYR A 415 5.88 -15.84 18.59
C TYR A 415 6.55 -15.95 17.21
N LEU A 416 6.02 -15.24 16.21
CA LEU A 416 6.46 -15.30 14.81
C LEU A 416 6.46 -13.91 14.17
N SER A 417 7.32 -13.70 13.17
CA SER A 417 7.21 -12.54 12.29
C SER A 417 6.16 -12.79 11.19
N PRO A 418 5.52 -11.76 10.64
CA PRO A 418 4.56 -11.93 9.54
C PRO A 418 5.21 -12.56 8.31
N GLU A 419 6.48 -12.24 8.00
CA GLU A 419 7.25 -12.87 6.92
C GLU A 419 7.30 -14.39 7.06
N LEU A 420 7.56 -14.86 8.29
CA LEU A 420 7.68 -16.28 8.56
C LEU A 420 6.32 -16.96 8.54
N LEU A 421 5.30 -16.34 9.13
CA LEU A 421 3.95 -16.90 9.10
C LEU A 421 3.46 -17.13 7.66
N LEU A 422 3.65 -16.12 6.78
CA LEU A 422 3.31 -16.22 5.36
C LEU A 422 4.16 -17.23 4.59
N ALA A 423 5.38 -17.51 5.07
CA ALA A 423 6.28 -18.47 4.43
C ALA A 423 5.93 -19.93 4.77
N TYR A 424 5.16 -20.20 5.82
CA TYR A 424 4.79 -21.55 6.23
C TYR A 424 3.35 -21.90 5.83
N ASP A 425 3.17 -23.14 5.38
CA ASP A 425 1.84 -23.75 5.46
C ASP A 425 1.56 -24.04 6.94
N LEU A 426 0.34 -23.77 7.39
CA LEU A 426 0.02 -23.87 8.81
C LEU A 426 0.30 -25.27 9.37
N SER A 427 0.03 -26.33 8.60
CA SER A 427 0.36 -27.72 8.97
C SER A 427 1.85 -27.95 9.21
N ALA A 428 2.72 -27.28 8.44
CA ALA A 428 4.15 -27.39 8.62
C ALA A 428 4.62 -26.73 9.92
N LEU A 429 3.88 -25.72 10.40
CA LEU A 429 4.15 -24.98 11.62
C LEU A 429 3.60 -25.67 12.88
N ILE A 430 2.31 -26.04 12.88
CA ILE A 430 1.61 -26.54 14.09
C ILE A 430 1.19 -28.02 14.01
N GLY A 431 1.43 -28.70 12.88
CA GLY A 431 1.06 -30.10 12.70
C GLY A 431 -0.46 -30.28 12.64
N LYS A 432 -0.99 -31.22 13.44
CA LYS A 432 -2.43 -31.51 13.57
C LYS A 432 -3.11 -30.70 14.68
N ARG A 433 -2.36 -29.88 15.42
CA ARG A 433 -2.91 -29.07 16.52
C ARG A 433 -3.81 -27.97 15.99
N LYS A 434 -4.69 -27.46 16.86
CA LYS A 434 -5.64 -26.40 16.53
C LYS A 434 -5.16 -25.05 17.05
N ILE A 435 -5.51 -23.98 16.35
CA ILE A 435 -5.31 -22.61 16.83
C ILE A 435 -6.43 -22.30 17.81
N GLY A 436 -6.09 -21.88 19.02
CA GLY A 436 -7.07 -21.35 19.98
C GLY A 436 -7.20 -19.83 19.89
N LEU A 437 -6.12 -19.13 19.54
CA LEU A 437 -6.09 -17.67 19.43
C LEU A 437 -4.98 -17.24 18.46
N MET A 438 -5.28 -16.29 17.58
CA MET A 438 -4.27 -15.59 16.79
C MET A 438 -4.17 -14.14 17.25
N VAL A 439 -2.95 -13.65 17.47
CA VAL A 439 -2.69 -12.29 17.96
C VAL A 439 -1.89 -11.55 16.91
N ILE A 440 -2.34 -10.35 16.55
CA ILE A 440 -1.64 -9.44 15.66
C ILE A 440 -1.23 -8.23 16.50
N ASP A 441 0.04 -8.22 16.90
CA ASP A 441 0.62 -7.11 17.65
C ASP A 441 1.05 -6.00 16.69
N GLU A 442 1.00 -4.75 17.16
CA GLU A 442 1.20 -3.54 16.36
C GLU A 442 0.33 -3.53 15.08
N ALA A 443 -0.95 -3.87 15.25
CA ALA A 443 -1.91 -4.07 14.18
C ALA A 443 -2.10 -2.84 13.27
N HIS A 444 -1.77 -1.61 13.73
CA HIS A 444 -1.76 -0.41 12.90
C HIS A 444 -0.85 -0.55 11.66
N LEU A 445 0.12 -1.47 11.66
CA LEU A 445 0.99 -1.74 10.52
C LEU A 445 0.28 -2.35 9.30
N VAL A 446 -0.96 -2.81 9.46
CA VAL A 446 -1.78 -3.32 8.34
C VAL A 446 -2.31 -2.18 7.46
N THR A 447 -2.54 -1.00 8.05
CA THR A 447 -3.22 0.11 7.36
C THR A 447 -2.25 0.90 6.49
N SER A 448 -2.76 1.88 5.74
CA SER A 448 -2.00 2.72 4.80
C SER A 448 -0.69 3.27 5.37
N TRP A 449 -0.62 3.51 6.68
CA TRP A 449 0.57 3.96 7.38
C TRP A 449 1.66 2.89 7.54
N GLY A 450 1.27 1.61 7.59
CA GLY A 450 2.20 0.48 7.61
C GLY A 450 2.41 -0.21 6.25
N ARG A 451 1.59 0.08 5.23
CA ARG A 451 1.72 -0.48 3.86
C ARG A 451 3.06 -0.14 3.20
N ASP A 452 3.65 1.01 3.52
CA ASP A 452 4.99 1.42 3.05
C ASP A 452 6.14 0.88 3.92
N PHE A 453 5.87 0.55 5.19
CA PHE A 453 6.90 0.10 6.14
C PHE A 453 7.02 -1.43 6.22
N ARG A 454 5.91 -2.17 6.22
CA ARG A 454 5.85 -3.64 6.34
C ARG A 454 4.68 -4.29 5.60
N ILE A 455 4.84 -4.42 4.29
CA ILE A 455 3.86 -5.04 3.38
C ILE A 455 3.35 -6.42 3.83
N ASN A 456 4.15 -7.21 4.57
CA ASN A 456 3.75 -8.54 5.03
C ASN A 456 2.56 -8.50 6.00
N TYR A 457 2.33 -7.40 6.73
CA TYR A 457 1.12 -7.26 7.55
C TYR A 457 -0.14 -7.18 6.69
N TRP A 458 -0.07 -6.50 5.55
CA TRP A 458 -1.20 -6.40 4.63
C TRP A 458 -1.58 -7.76 4.02
N LEU A 459 -0.57 -8.61 3.74
CA LEU A 459 -0.78 -9.96 3.22
C LEU A 459 -1.40 -10.93 4.25
N LEU A 460 -1.44 -10.57 5.54
CA LEU A 460 -2.02 -11.43 6.57
C LEU A 460 -3.52 -11.64 6.38
N GLY A 461 -4.27 -10.66 5.87
CA GLY A 461 -5.72 -10.79 5.70
C GLY A 461 -6.10 -11.95 4.79
N ASP A 462 -5.47 -12.04 3.62
CA ASP A 462 -5.69 -13.15 2.69
C ASP A 462 -5.22 -14.49 3.25
N TYR A 463 -4.14 -14.50 4.03
CA TYR A 463 -3.63 -15.70 4.69
C TYR A 463 -4.58 -16.20 5.79
N ILE A 464 -5.09 -15.31 6.64
CA ILE A 464 -6.06 -15.61 7.69
C ILE A 464 -7.35 -16.13 7.07
N LYS A 465 -7.86 -15.46 6.03
CA LYS A 465 -9.02 -15.92 5.26
C LYS A 465 -8.81 -17.32 4.71
N LYS A 466 -7.66 -17.57 4.08
CA LYS A 466 -7.31 -18.89 3.52
C LYS A 466 -7.33 -19.97 4.60
N ILE A 467 -6.73 -19.71 5.77
CA ILE A 467 -6.73 -20.67 6.88
C ILE A 467 -8.14 -20.93 7.39
N ARG A 468 -8.95 -19.87 7.60
CA ARG A 468 -10.34 -19.99 8.08
C ARG A 468 -11.25 -20.75 7.11
N LYS A 469 -10.97 -20.72 5.80
CA LYS A 469 -11.84 -21.30 4.75
C LYS A 469 -11.36 -22.62 4.15
N SER A 470 -10.15 -23.08 4.46
CA SER A 470 -9.56 -24.20 3.72
C SER A 470 -10.18 -25.55 4.11
N SER A 471 -10.79 -26.24 3.15
CA SER A 471 -11.34 -27.59 3.30
C SER A 471 -10.29 -28.65 3.65
N TYR A 472 -9.00 -28.38 3.38
CA TYR A 472 -7.87 -29.24 3.73
C TYR A 472 -7.48 -29.14 5.21
N TYR A 473 -7.92 -28.06 5.87
CA TYR A 473 -7.75 -27.84 7.29
C TYR A 473 -9.14 -27.85 7.91
N PRO A 474 -9.68 -29.01 8.31
CA PRO A 474 -10.89 -29.08 9.15
C PRO A 474 -10.54 -28.55 10.54
N GLN A 475 -10.23 -27.25 10.59
CA GLN A 475 -9.91 -26.51 11.78
C GLN A 475 -11.17 -25.75 12.14
N ILE A 476 -11.50 -25.93 13.40
CA ILE A 476 -12.46 -25.15 14.14
C ILE A 476 -12.14 -23.65 13.96
N PRO A 477 -13.14 -22.76 13.87
CA PRO A 477 -12.93 -21.33 13.90
C PRO A 477 -12.01 -20.87 15.04
N PHE A 478 -11.30 -19.75 14.87
CA PHE A 478 -10.48 -19.14 15.92
C PHE A 478 -10.56 -17.61 15.87
N PRO A 479 -10.61 -16.92 17.03
CA PRO A 479 -10.60 -15.47 17.09
C PRO A 479 -9.21 -14.91 16.76
N VAL A 480 -9.22 -13.73 16.16
CA VAL A 480 -8.05 -12.86 15.98
C VAL A 480 -8.17 -11.68 16.94
N LEU A 481 -7.15 -11.52 17.78
CA LEU A 481 -6.97 -10.37 18.67
C LEU A 481 -5.97 -9.39 18.04
N CYS A 482 -6.43 -8.20 17.68
CA CYS A 482 -5.58 -7.12 17.21
C CYS A 482 -5.22 -6.16 18.33
N LEU A 483 -3.92 -5.91 18.51
CA LEU A 483 -3.40 -5.04 19.54
C LEU A 483 -2.63 -3.88 18.92
N THR A 484 -2.91 -2.67 19.39
CA THR A 484 -2.09 -1.52 19.03
C THR A 484 -2.08 -0.44 20.10
N ALA A 485 -1.05 0.42 20.08
CA ALA A 485 -0.95 1.53 21.01
C ALA A 485 -1.80 2.74 20.60
N THR A 486 -1.82 3.03 19.31
CA THR A 486 -2.32 4.27 18.73
C THR A 486 -2.99 3.95 17.40
N ALA A 487 -4.31 4.16 17.31
CA ALA A 487 -5.09 3.98 16.09
C ALA A 487 -6.22 5.01 16.06
N VAL A 488 -6.34 5.76 14.97
CA VAL A 488 -7.46 6.67 14.73
C VAL A 488 -8.72 5.84 14.47
N CYS A 489 -9.82 6.17 15.14
CA CYS A 489 -11.11 5.50 14.99
C CYS A 489 -12.10 6.45 14.33
N GLY A 490 -12.55 6.12 13.12
CA GLY A 490 -13.45 6.98 12.33
C GLY A 490 -12.72 8.09 11.56
N GLY A 491 -13.50 8.94 10.88
CA GLY A 491 -12.97 10.02 10.03
C GLY A 491 -12.32 9.53 8.74
N ARG A 492 -11.59 10.42 8.04
CA ARG A 492 -10.92 10.09 6.77
C ARG A 492 -9.68 9.20 6.95
N ASP A 493 -9.09 9.24 8.14
CA ASP A 493 -7.90 8.48 8.51
C ASP A 493 -8.22 7.24 9.38
N ASP A 494 -9.45 6.70 9.28
CA ASP A 494 -9.92 5.56 10.07
C ASP A 494 -9.02 4.32 9.94
N VAL A 495 -8.15 4.14 10.95
CA VAL A 495 -7.23 3.01 11.06
C VAL A 495 -7.99 1.76 11.49
N ILE A 496 -9.01 1.89 12.33
CA ILE A 496 -9.77 0.76 12.87
C ILE A 496 -10.61 0.09 11.78
N GLY A 497 -11.40 0.87 11.02
CA GLY A 497 -12.16 0.35 9.88
C GLY A 497 -11.25 -0.23 8.79
N SER A 498 -10.12 0.43 8.52
CA SER A 498 -9.10 -0.08 7.60
C SER A 498 -8.51 -1.42 8.07
N LEU A 499 -8.31 -1.59 9.38
CA LEU A 499 -7.78 -2.81 9.99
C LEU A 499 -8.77 -3.97 9.85
N GLN A 500 -10.04 -3.75 10.22
CA GLN A 500 -11.11 -4.73 10.05
C GLN A 500 -11.21 -5.21 8.60
N SER A 501 -11.21 -4.27 7.66
CA SER A 501 -11.33 -4.56 6.23
C SER A 501 -10.10 -5.29 5.67
N SER A 502 -8.89 -4.82 6.01
CA SER A 502 -7.64 -5.36 5.46
C SER A 502 -7.30 -6.74 6.02
N LEU A 503 -7.59 -7.01 7.30
CA LEU A 503 -7.39 -8.33 7.92
C LEU A 503 -8.58 -9.27 7.76
N GLN A 504 -9.71 -8.78 7.22
CA GLN A 504 -10.95 -9.55 7.07
C GLN A 504 -11.48 -10.06 8.42
N LEU A 505 -11.52 -9.15 9.40
CA LEU A 505 -11.97 -9.43 10.76
C LEU A 505 -13.50 -9.37 10.85
N THR A 506 -14.07 -10.25 11.67
CA THR A 506 -15.47 -10.18 12.11
C THR A 506 -15.49 -9.69 13.55
N CYS A 507 -15.35 -8.37 13.74
CA CYS A 507 -15.28 -7.76 15.08
C CYS A 507 -16.51 -6.89 15.31
N TYR A 508 -17.38 -7.29 16.24
CA TYR A 508 -18.54 -6.51 16.65
C TYR A 508 -18.15 -5.35 17.58
N SER A 509 -18.99 -4.32 17.64
CA SER A 509 -18.72 -3.11 18.42
C SER A 509 -18.58 -3.37 19.92
N GLU A 510 -19.26 -4.36 20.50
CA GLU A 510 -19.06 -4.74 21.91
C GLU A 510 -17.67 -5.30 22.21
N HIS A 511 -16.99 -5.86 21.21
CA HIS A 511 -15.66 -6.48 21.27
C HIS A 511 -14.54 -5.54 20.80
N MET A 512 -14.88 -4.26 20.62
CA MET A 512 -13.96 -3.20 20.25
C MET A 512 -13.65 -2.32 21.45
N TYR A 513 -12.41 -2.40 21.93
CA TYR A 513 -11.94 -1.69 23.13
C TYR A 513 -10.96 -0.58 22.71
N ILE A 514 -11.48 0.64 22.54
CA ILE A 514 -10.65 1.80 22.17
C ILE A 514 -10.20 2.54 23.43
N GLY A 515 -8.92 2.42 23.76
CA GLY A 515 -8.33 2.96 24.97
C GLY A 515 -8.19 4.48 24.93
N TYR A 516 -8.33 5.10 26.10
CA TYR A 516 -8.18 6.53 26.27
C TYR A 516 -6.75 6.98 25.95
N VAL A 517 -6.60 7.96 25.05
CA VAL A 517 -5.27 8.37 24.56
C VAL A 517 -4.56 9.35 25.49
N ARG A 518 -5.31 10.13 26.27
CA ARG A 518 -4.77 11.23 27.06
C ARG A 518 -3.89 10.75 28.22
N ARG A 519 -2.76 11.43 28.42
CA ARG A 519 -1.83 11.20 29.54
C ARG A 519 -1.65 12.47 30.34
N ASN A 520 -2.48 12.65 31.36
CA ASN A 520 -2.48 13.86 32.22
C ASN A 520 -1.14 14.08 32.96
N ASN A 521 -0.32 13.04 33.09
CA ASN A 521 1.01 13.12 33.70
C ASN A 521 2.12 13.53 32.73
N ILE A 522 1.82 13.78 31.44
CA ILE A 522 2.79 14.28 30.46
C ILE A 522 2.43 15.72 30.08
N LYS A 523 3.38 16.63 30.28
CA LYS A 523 3.28 18.05 29.93
C LYS A 523 4.06 18.34 28.66
N PHE A 524 3.58 19.29 27.87
CA PHE A 524 4.24 19.74 26.64
C PHE A 524 5.04 21.03 26.89
N ASP A 525 6.29 21.05 26.43
CA ASP A 525 7.18 22.22 26.37
C ASP A 525 7.69 22.39 24.94
N ILE A 526 6.86 23.03 24.10
CA ILE A 526 7.20 23.33 22.71
C ILE A 526 7.65 24.79 22.64
N ARG A 527 8.94 24.98 22.33
CA ARG A 527 9.63 26.26 22.38
C ARG A 527 9.86 26.77 20.96
N HIS A 528 9.70 28.08 20.75
CA HIS A 528 9.94 28.74 19.46
C HIS A 528 11.06 29.78 19.58
N PRO A 529 12.32 29.33 19.71
CA PRO A 529 13.46 30.23 19.92
C PRO A 529 13.75 31.11 18.70
N PHE A 530 14.09 32.38 18.94
CA PHE A 530 14.57 33.31 17.91
C PHE A 530 16.06 33.07 17.64
N LYS A 531 16.45 33.12 16.36
CA LYS A 531 17.85 33.01 15.92
C LYS A 531 18.49 34.38 15.77
N GLU A 532 19.72 34.55 16.28
CA GLU A 532 20.43 35.83 16.16
C GLU A 532 21.22 35.95 14.85
N LYS A 533 22.03 34.94 14.43
CA LYS A 533 22.84 34.97 13.17
C LYS A 533 23.27 33.59 12.56
N LYS A 534 22.81 32.45 13.08
CA LYS A 534 23.25 31.10 12.62
C LYS A 534 22.28 30.47 11.61
N THR A 535 22.74 29.48 10.84
CA THR A 535 21.83 28.65 10.05
C THR A 535 20.90 27.85 10.98
N ASP A 536 19.70 27.50 10.51
CA ASP A 536 18.73 26.74 11.33
C ASP A 536 19.34 25.45 11.90
N GLN A 537 20.16 24.75 11.11
CA GLN A 537 20.78 23.50 11.51
C GLN A 537 21.81 23.67 12.63
N GLU A 538 22.71 24.65 12.51
CA GLU A 538 23.73 24.93 13.55
C GLU A 538 23.07 25.35 14.87
N ALA A 539 22.05 26.20 14.81
CA ALA A 539 21.32 26.63 16.00
C ALA A 539 20.69 25.43 16.72
N LYS A 540 20.05 24.52 15.97
CA LYS A 540 19.40 23.31 16.50
C LYS A 540 20.39 22.34 17.14
N ILE A 541 21.55 22.13 16.53
CA ILE A 541 22.63 21.29 17.07
C ILE A 541 23.03 21.81 18.46
N GLN A 542 23.27 23.12 18.56
CA GLN A 542 23.70 23.74 19.81
C GLN A 542 22.62 23.75 20.89
N TRP A 543 21.38 24.07 20.55
CA TRP A 543 20.27 24.02 21.50
C TRP A 543 20.04 22.61 22.04
N THR A 544 20.18 21.60 21.18
CA THR A 544 20.05 20.19 21.57
C THR A 544 21.21 19.78 22.48
N ALA A 545 22.45 20.08 22.10
CA ALA A 545 23.63 19.79 22.92
C ALA A 545 23.54 20.45 24.31
N LYS A 546 23.15 21.72 24.37
CA LYS A 546 22.93 22.45 25.62
C LYS A 546 21.83 21.80 26.47
N SER A 547 20.70 21.44 25.85
CA SER A 547 19.60 20.77 26.58
C SER A 547 20.05 19.42 27.14
N ILE A 548 20.81 18.63 26.38
CA ILE A 548 21.39 17.36 26.84
C ILE A 548 22.28 17.55 28.08
N VAL A 549 23.17 18.55 28.06
CA VAL A 549 24.02 18.91 29.20
C VAL A 549 23.17 19.26 30.42
N ASP A 550 22.14 20.09 30.23
CA ASP A 550 21.23 20.50 31.29
C ASP A 550 20.49 19.32 31.93
N TYR A 551 20.01 18.36 31.13
CA TYR A 551 19.33 17.17 31.65
C TYR A 551 20.28 16.25 32.42
N ILE A 552 21.52 16.07 31.95
CA ILE A 552 22.54 15.30 32.67
C ILE A 552 22.85 15.96 34.02
N ASN A 553 22.99 17.29 34.06
CA ASN A 553 23.27 18.03 35.29
C ASN A 553 22.13 17.97 36.31
N LYS A 554 20.89 17.83 35.83
CA LYS A 554 19.69 17.65 36.66
C LYS A 554 19.39 16.19 37.02
N ASP A 555 20.23 15.26 36.57
CA ASP A 555 20.02 13.81 36.72
C ASP A 555 18.69 13.31 36.12
N GLU A 556 18.29 13.92 35.00
CA GLU A 556 17.02 13.63 34.33
C GLU A 556 17.21 12.66 33.17
N LYS A 557 16.71 11.43 33.34
CA LYS A 557 16.75 10.41 32.29
C LYS A 557 15.91 10.82 31.08
N THR A 558 16.56 10.92 29.93
CA THR A 558 16.00 11.56 28.73
C THR A 558 16.24 10.74 27.48
N ILE A 559 15.22 10.64 26.63
CA ILE A 559 15.36 10.17 25.24
C ILE A 559 15.37 11.40 24.33
N VAL A 560 16.32 11.45 23.40
CA VAL A 560 16.44 12.50 22.38
C VAL A 560 16.19 11.88 21.01
N TYR A 561 15.07 12.22 20.38
CA TYR A 561 14.67 11.71 19.08
C TYR A 561 15.16 12.59 17.93
N PHE A 562 15.77 11.94 16.93
CA PHE A 562 16.33 12.56 15.74
C PHE A 562 15.68 11.99 14.46
N PRO A 563 15.37 12.85 13.46
CA PRO A 563 14.87 12.37 12.17
C PRO A 563 15.87 11.50 11.40
N PHE A 564 17.17 11.85 11.38
CA PHE A 564 18.20 11.05 10.70
C PHE A 564 19.43 10.80 11.59
N ILE A 565 20.22 9.79 11.22
CA ILE A 565 21.47 9.42 11.90
C ILE A 565 22.47 10.57 11.85
N ARG A 566 22.52 11.31 10.73
CA ARG A 566 23.44 12.43 10.56
C ARG A 566 23.32 13.50 11.65
N GLN A 567 22.11 13.82 12.12
CA GLN A 567 21.96 14.80 13.21
C GLN A 567 22.46 14.24 14.55
N ILE A 568 22.39 12.92 14.76
CA ILE A 568 22.99 12.28 15.93
C ILE A 568 24.50 12.50 15.90
N ASP A 569 25.15 12.21 14.76
CA ASP A 569 26.60 12.38 14.59
C ASP A 569 27.03 13.85 14.75
N GLU A 570 26.24 14.80 14.23
CA GLU A 570 26.51 16.24 14.34
C GLU A 570 26.39 16.75 15.79
N VAL A 571 25.36 16.35 16.52
CA VAL A 571 25.19 16.70 17.95
C VAL A 571 26.25 16.03 18.82
N GLU A 572 26.59 14.78 18.50
CA GLU A 572 27.66 14.05 19.18
C GLU A 572 29.02 14.74 19.00
N SER A 573 29.32 15.20 17.79
CA SER A 573 30.54 15.96 17.52
C SER A 573 30.63 17.20 18.40
N GLU A 574 29.56 18.00 18.47
CA GLU A 574 29.49 19.20 19.31
C GLU A 574 29.73 18.88 20.79
N LEU A 575 29.06 17.84 21.31
CA LEU A 575 29.22 17.39 22.70
C LEU A 575 30.64 16.89 22.98
N SER A 576 31.26 16.18 22.04
CA SER A 576 32.62 15.65 22.19
C SER A 576 33.70 16.74 22.17
N THR A 577 33.43 17.87 21.52
CA THR A 577 34.35 19.01 21.48
C THR A 577 34.22 19.91 22.70
N GLU A 578 33.00 20.20 23.13
CA GLU A 578 32.74 21.21 24.17
C GLU A 578 32.47 20.62 25.57
N HIS A 579 32.11 19.33 25.68
CA HIS A 579 31.61 18.71 26.93
C HIS A 579 32.05 17.24 27.11
N LYS A 580 33.37 16.97 27.12
CA LYS A 580 33.92 15.60 27.13
C LYS A 580 33.57 14.80 28.39
N GLU A 581 33.46 15.47 29.53
CA GLU A 581 33.22 14.87 30.84
C GLU A 581 31.86 14.17 30.97
N ILE A 582 30.85 14.57 30.19
CA ILE A 582 29.50 14.00 30.26
C ILE A 582 29.26 12.86 29.25
N TYR A 583 30.18 12.65 28.31
CA TYR A 583 30.00 11.70 27.21
C TYR A 583 29.77 10.26 27.69
N SER A 584 30.33 9.88 28.85
CA SER A 584 30.12 8.57 29.49
C SER A 584 28.67 8.29 29.89
N LYS A 585 27.81 9.31 29.97
CA LYS A 585 26.38 9.22 30.32
C LYS A 585 25.46 9.25 29.10
N ILE A 586 26.00 9.16 27.88
CA ILE A 586 25.27 9.29 26.62
C ILE A 586 25.43 8.00 25.82
N GLU A 587 24.30 7.46 25.33
CA GLU A 587 24.28 6.30 24.44
C GLU A 587 23.55 6.63 23.14
N ARG A 588 23.84 5.85 22.08
CA ARG A 588 23.24 6.00 20.75
C ARG A 588 22.42 4.78 20.38
N TYR A 589 21.29 4.99 19.70
CA TYR A 589 20.48 3.89 19.19
C TYR A 589 19.83 4.22 17.85
N HIS A 590 20.33 3.59 16.78
CA HIS A 590 19.76 3.71 15.43
C HIS A 590 19.98 2.42 14.63
N SER A 591 19.30 2.31 13.49
CA SER A 591 19.32 1.09 12.65
C SER A 591 20.72 0.70 12.16
N GLY A 592 21.61 1.66 11.97
CA GLY A 592 23.00 1.46 11.53
C GLY A 592 23.95 0.78 12.54
N LEU A 593 23.59 0.70 13.82
CA LEU A 593 24.40 -0.01 14.83
C LEU A 593 24.25 -1.53 14.72
N GLU A 594 25.29 -2.27 15.09
CA GLU A 594 25.23 -3.73 15.21
C GLU A 594 24.29 -4.15 16.36
N ASN A 595 23.77 -5.38 16.32
CA ASN A 595 22.81 -5.85 17.32
C ASN A 595 23.40 -5.87 18.74
N ASP A 596 24.67 -6.24 18.87
CA ASP A 596 25.36 -6.29 20.17
C ASP A 596 25.53 -4.88 20.77
N GLN A 597 25.83 -3.89 19.93
CA GLN A 597 25.92 -2.48 20.33
C GLN A 597 24.56 -1.93 20.77
N LYS A 598 23.49 -2.24 20.02
CA LYS A 598 22.10 -1.88 20.40
C LYS A 598 21.72 -2.48 21.75
N TYR A 599 22.09 -3.74 21.98
CA TYR A 599 21.82 -4.45 23.22
C TYR A 599 22.59 -3.83 24.41
N ASP A 600 23.87 -3.52 24.23
CA ASP A 600 24.68 -2.86 25.27
C ASP A 600 24.15 -1.46 25.62
N ALA A 601 23.89 -0.62 24.61
CA ALA A 601 23.31 0.71 24.79
C ALA A 601 21.96 0.65 25.54
N TYR A 602 21.09 -0.29 25.15
CA TYR A 602 19.82 -0.52 25.85
C TYR A 602 20.02 -0.90 27.31
N ASN A 603 20.92 -1.84 27.62
CA ASN A 603 21.17 -2.31 28.99
C ASN A 603 21.76 -1.21 29.88
N LYS A 604 22.69 -0.42 29.35
CA LYS A 604 23.28 0.71 30.10
C LYS A 604 22.25 1.78 30.42
N PHE A 605 21.39 2.11 29.46
CA PHE A 605 20.31 3.07 29.67
C PHE A 605 19.23 2.51 30.61
N CYS A 606 18.86 1.23 30.49
CA CYS A 606 17.93 0.58 31.40
C CYS A 606 18.47 0.56 32.84
N GLY A 607 19.75 0.22 33.02
CA GLY A 607 20.43 0.13 34.31
C GLY A 607 20.95 1.46 34.87
N ASN A 608 20.50 2.61 34.37
CA ASN A 608 20.89 3.96 34.81
C ASN A 608 22.40 4.26 34.77
N LYS A 609 23.18 3.51 33.97
CA LYS A 609 24.59 3.83 33.68
C LYS A 609 24.71 4.97 32.66
N SER A 610 23.70 5.12 31.81
CA SER A 610 23.53 6.24 30.90
C SER A 610 22.22 6.95 31.21
N LEU A 611 22.23 8.28 31.15
CA LEU A 611 21.05 9.13 31.38
C LEU A 611 20.41 9.57 30.08
N ILE A 612 21.17 9.61 28.98
CA ILE A 612 20.72 10.15 27.69
C ILE A 612 20.78 9.07 26.62
N MET A 613 19.67 8.86 25.95
CA MET A 613 19.60 8.03 24.75
C MET A 613 19.34 8.89 23.52
N MET A 614 20.36 9.08 22.67
CA MET A 614 20.21 9.72 21.37
C MET A 614 19.78 8.69 20.33
N ALA A 615 18.59 8.84 19.76
CA ALA A 615 18.02 7.79 18.93
C ALA A 615 17.19 8.29 17.75
N THR A 616 17.07 7.44 16.73
CA THR A 616 16.00 7.58 15.72
C THR A 616 14.76 6.81 16.17
N LYS A 617 13.69 6.82 15.36
CA LYS A 617 12.47 6.02 15.57
C LYS A 617 12.74 4.51 15.80
N ALA A 618 13.93 4.02 15.44
CA ALA A 618 14.37 2.67 15.74
C ALA A 618 14.38 2.33 17.25
N PHE A 619 14.62 3.32 18.12
CA PHE A 619 14.51 3.15 19.58
C PHE A 619 13.07 3.40 20.03
N GLY A 620 12.18 2.47 19.73
CA GLY A 620 10.76 2.69 19.96
C GLY A 620 10.02 1.43 20.38
N MET A 621 9.61 0.64 19.41
CA MET A 621 8.74 -0.51 19.65
C MET A 621 9.38 -1.49 20.65
N GLY A 622 8.64 -1.83 21.72
CA GLY A 622 9.10 -2.78 22.75
C GLY A 622 9.92 -2.21 23.93
N VAL A 623 10.27 -0.93 23.95
CA VAL A 623 10.99 -0.34 25.10
C VAL A 623 10.08 -0.25 26.32
N ASN A 624 10.45 -0.94 27.40
CA ASN A 624 9.80 -0.86 28.71
C ASN A 624 10.73 -0.34 29.80
N ILE A 625 10.84 1.00 29.90
CA ILE A 625 11.64 1.69 30.91
C ILE A 625 10.71 2.63 31.68
N GLY A 626 10.66 2.48 33.00
CA GLY A 626 9.66 3.15 33.85
C GLY A 626 9.98 4.62 34.17
N ASP A 627 11.26 4.92 34.32
CA ASP A 627 11.83 6.11 34.95
C ASP A 627 12.29 7.20 33.96
N ILE A 628 11.82 7.16 32.71
CA ILE A 628 12.11 8.22 31.73
C ILE A 628 11.32 9.48 32.11
N LYS A 629 12.02 10.58 32.38
CA LYS A 629 11.40 11.86 32.73
C LYS A 629 11.09 12.71 31.50
N ASN A 630 12.03 12.78 30.57
CA ASN A 630 11.93 13.66 29.41
C ASN A 630 12.00 12.88 28.10
N VAL A 631 11.17 13.28 27.14
CA VAL A 631 11.29 12.92 25.73
C VAL A 631 11.48 14.23 24.96
N TYR A 632 12.68 14.43 24.43
CA TYR A 632 13.06 15.60 23.65
C TYR A 632 13.12 15.24 22.17
N HIS A 633 12.51 16.04 21.31
CA HIS A 633 12.61 15.88 19.86
C HIS A 633 13.52 16.96 19.28
N PHE A 634 14.61 16.54 18.62
CA PHE A 634 15.38 17.43 17.77
C PHE A 634 14.50 18.00 16.67
N ALA A 635 13.60 17.20 16.10
CA ALA A 635 12.52 17.67 15.24
C ALA A 635 11.46 16.57 15.19
N PRO A 636 10.23 16.89 14.75
CA PRO A 636 9.20 15.90 14.49
C PRO A 636 9.71 14.76 13.58
N THR A 637 9.66 13.53 14.09
CA THR A 637 10.17 12.30 13.46
C THR A 637 9.10 11.55 12.66
N GLY A 638 7.86 12.02 12.70
CA GLY A 638 6.70 11.42 12.06
C GLY A 638 5.46 12.30 12.14
N ASN A 639 4.31 11.68 12.00
CA ASN A 639 2.99 12.28 12.17
C ASN A 639 2.59 12.38 13.67
N LEU A 640 1.36 12.83 13.94
CA LEU A 640 0.88 13.02 15.30
C LEU A 640 0.75 11.72 16.10
N ALA A 641 0.32 10.60 15.50
CA ALA A 641 0.22 9.33 16.24
C ALA A 641 1.60 8.76 16.59
N ASP A 642 2.60 8.88 15.70
CA ASP A 642 3.99 8.53 15.99
C ASP A 642 4.53 9.36 17.15
N TYR A 643 4.30 10.67 17.12
CA TYR A 643 4.70 11.59 18.18
C TYR A 643 4.07 11.21 19.53
N VAL A 644 2.77 10.89 19.56
CA VAL A 644 2.08 10.43 20.77
C VAL A 644 2.66 9.11 21.29
N GLN A 645 3.03 8.18 20.41
CA GLN A 645 3.68 6.93 20.80
C GLN A 645 5.07 7.16 21.39
N GLU A 646 5.83 8.12 20.86
CA GLU A 646 7.18 8.48 21.30
C GLU A 646 7.15 9.18 22.68
N ILE A 647 6.30 10.20 22.85
CA ILE A 647 6.18 10.91 24.13
C ILE A 647 5.58 10.03 25.23
N GLY A 648 4.73 9.06 24.87
CA GLY A 648 4.13 8.09 25.80
C GLY A 648 5.15 7.19 26.53
N ARG A 649 6.44 7.32 26.21
CA ARG A 649 7.55 6.69 26.93
C ARG A 649 7.93 7.43 28.20
N ALA A 650 7.64 8.73 28.28
CA ALA A 650 7.85 9.52 29.47
C ALA A 650 6.85 9.12 30.58
N ALA A 651 7.28 9.27 31.83
CA ALA A 651 6.46 9.16 33.03
C ALA A 651 5.56 7.91 33.08
N ARG A 652 6.16 6.72 32.88
CA ARG A 652 5.42 5.46 33.08
C ARG A 652 5.22 5.13 34.55
N THR A 653 6.23 5.39 35.37
CA THR A 653 6.15 5.23 36.84
C THR A 653 6.32 6.56 37.59
N LEU A 654 6.50 7.67 36.86
CA LEU A 654 6.67 9.01 37.45
C LEU A 654 5.36 9.79 37.44
N ASP A 655 5.19 10.68 38.41
CA ASP A 655 4.01 11.55 38.52
C ASP A 655 3.93 12.61 37.42
N VAL A 656 5.08 13.03 36.89
CA VAL A 656 5.18 14.03 35.83
C VAL A 656 6.33 13.69 34.87
N GLY A 657 6.07 13.84 33.57
CA GLY A 657 7.07 13.81 32.51
C GLY A 657 6.84 14.91 31.49
N TYR A 658 7.83 15.11 30.61
CA TYR A 658 7.83 16.23 29.68
C TYR A 658 8.09 15.77 28.23
N ALA A 659 7.26 16.29 27.31
CA ALA A 659 7.43 16.21 25.87
C ALA A 659 7.96 17.54 25.37
N ILE A 660 9.21 17.58 24.88
CA ILE A 660 9.96 18.82 24.67
C ILE A 660 10.39 18.95 23.21
N THR A 661 10.27 20.13 22.62
CA THR A 661 10.73 20.39 21.24
C THR A 661 11.10 21.86 21.04
N ASP A 662 12.31 22.14 20.56
CA ASP A 662 12.70 23.48 20.08
C ASP A 662 12.25 23.68 18.63
N TYR A 663 10.98 23.94 18.39
CA TYR A 663 10.41 23.88 17.04
C TYR A 663 10.77 25.08 16.17
N LEU A 664 11.31 24.80 14.97
CA LEU A 664 11.42 25.76 13.86
C LEU A 664 10.48 25.37 12.72
N PRO A 665 9.86 26.33 11.99
CA PRO A 665 9.00 26.03 10.84
C PRO A 665 9.69 25.20 9.75
N SER A 666 11.01 25.32 9.60
CA SER A 666 11.80 24.56 8.64
C SER A 666 11.94 23.07 9.01
N ASP A 667 11.65 22.66 10.25
CA ASP A 667 11.79 21.27 10.71
C ASP A 667 10.84 20.31 9.98
N MET A 668 9.71 20.79 9.46
CA MET A 668 8.76 19.97 8.68
C MET A 668 9.37 19.38 7.40
N ARG A 669 10.48 19.96 6.90
CA ARG A 669 11.24 19.38 5.79
C ARG A 669 11.71 17.96 6.10
N TYR A 670 12.04 17.66 7.36
CA TYR A 670 12.52 16.34 7.76
C TYR A 670 11.39 15.32 7.67
N ALA A 671 10.21 15.64 8.19
CA ALA A 671 9.02 14.81 8.05
C ALA A 671 8.71 14.55 6.57
N GLN A 672 8.61 15.60 5.75
CA GLN A 672 8.36 15.48 4.31
C GLN A 672 9.40 14.60 3.58
N THR A 673 10.68 14.74 3.94
CA THR A 673 11.78 13.95 3.35
C THR A 673 11.72 12.48 3.76
N LEU A 674 11.44 12.17 5.04
CA LEU A 674 11.34 10.80 5.53
C LEU A 674 10.27 9.99 4.78
N TRP A 675 9.14 10.64 4.46
CA TRP A 675 8.09 10.04 3.63
C TRP A 675 8.53 9.88 2.17
N GLY A 676 9.16 10.90 1.57
CA GLY A 676 9.64 10.84 0.19
C GLY A 676 10.69 9.77 -0.09
N LEU A 677 11.44 9.32 0.93
CA LEU A 677 12.46 8.26 0.83
C LEU A 677 11.88 6.83 0.82
N SER A 678 10.68 6.64 1.38
CA SER A 678 10.06 5.33 1.59
C SER A 678 8.91 5.03 0.61
N GLY A 679 8.18 6.06 0.15
CA GLY A 679 7.02 5.90 -0.72
C GLY A 679 7.34 5.49 -2.16
N LEU A 680 6.46 4.68 -2.74
CA LEU A 680 6.43 4.40 -4.18
C LEU A 680 5.91 5.61 -4.95
N ARG A 681 6.38 5.81 -6.19
CA ARG A 681 5.88 6.86 -7.08
C ARG A 681 4.96 6.27 -8.16
N HIS A 682 4.00 7.05 -8.64
CA HIS A 682 3.06 6.61 -9.68
C HIS A 682 3.76 6.01 -10.92
N TYR A 683 4.85 6.63 -11.38
CA TYR A 683 5.62 6.12 -12.53
C TYR A 683 6.24 4.74 -12.26
N GLN A 684 6.60 4.42 -11.02
CA GLN A 684 7.18 3.11 -10.66
C GLN A 684 6.12 2.02 -10.77
N ILE A 685 4.89 2.29 -10.30
CA ILE A 685 3.75 1.37 -10.46
C ILE A 685 3.45 1.15 -11.95
N GLN A 686 3.46 2.22 -12.73
CA GLN A 686 3.24 2.14 -14.18
C GLN A 686 4.34 1.33 -14.89
N ALA A 687 5.61 1.52 -14.49
CA ALA A 687 6.72 0.74 -15.02
C ALA A 687 6.67 -0.73 -14.59
N ILE A 688 6.17 -1.04 -13.39
CA ILE A 688 5.88 -2.42 -12.98
C ILE A 688 4.84 -3.05 -13.91
N ALA A 689 3.71 -2.38 -14.15
CA ALA A 689 2.66 -2.86 -15.05
C ALA A 689 3.19 -3.11 -16.47
N LYS A 690 3.99 -2.18 -17.00
CA LYS A 690 4.66 -2.30 -18.30
C LYS A 690 5.56 -3.53 -18.37
N LYS A 691 6.41 -3.73 -17.36
CA LYS A 691 7.34 -4.87 -17.31
C LYS A 691 6.60 -6.21 -17.18
N LEU A 692 5.50 -6.27 -16.41
CA LEU A 692 4.65 -7.46 -16.34
C LEU A 692 4.04 -7.81 -17.70
N TYR A 693 3.53 -6.81 -18.42
CA TYR A 693 2.99 -7.00 -19.76
C TYR A 693 4.06 -7.48 -20.75
N ASP A 694 5.29 -6.96 -20.66
CA ASP A 694 6.42 -7.40 -21.49
C ASP A 694 6.81 -8.86 -21.22
N LEU A 695 6.84 -9.25 -19.94
CA LEU A 695 7.09 -10.63 -19.55
C LEU A 695 6.00 -11.57 -20.07
N TYR A 696 4.73 -11.14 -20.03
CA TYR A 696 3.61 -11.86 -20.63
C TYR A 696 3.77 -12.03 -22.14
N LYS A 697 4.01 -10.96 -22.90
CA LYS A 697 4.21 -11.01 -24.37
C LYS A 697 5.35 -11.97 -24.74
N LYS A 698 6.42 -11.99 -23.94
CA LYS A 698 7.59 -12.86 -24.17
C LYS A 698 7.33 -14.33 -23.84
N LYS A 699 6.72 -14.62 -22.69
CA LYS A 699 6.51 -16.00 -22.23
C LYS A 699 5.31 -16.68 -22.90
N GLY A 700 4.35 -15.90 -23.42
CA GLY A 700 3.18 -16.40 -24.13
C GLY A 700 2.12 -17.06 -23.22
N HIS A 701 2.25 -16.93 -21.90
CA HIS A 701 1.32 -17.49 -20.92
C HIS A 701 1.09 -16.54 -19.73
N ARG A 702 -0.07 -16.66 -19.07
CA ARG A 702 -0.55 -15.73 -18.02
C ARG A 702 0.15 -15.86 -16.66
N ASN A 703 0.69 -17.03 -16.37
CA ASN A 703 1.40 -17.32 -15.12
C ASN A 703 2.87 -16.88 -15.23
N LEU A 704 3.26 -15.85 -14.49
CA LEU A 704 4.61 -15.29 -14.51
C LEU A 704 5.36 -15.59 -13.22
N LEU A 705 6.63 -15.92 -13.39
CA LEU A 705 7.59 -16.08 -12.30
C LEU A 705 8.81 -15.21 -12.61
N PHE A 706 9.24 -14.39 -11.65
CA PHE A 706 10.41 -13.52 -11.81
C PHE A 706 11.09 -13.22 -10.47
N SER A 707 12.37 -12.86 -10.55
CA SER A 707 13.14 -12.39 -9.39
C SER A 707 12.90 -10.88 -9.15
N PRO A 708 12.81 -10.38 -7.90
CA PRO A 708 12.68 -8.95 -7.63
C PRO A 708 13.77 -8.09 -8.27
N GLU A 709 14.98 -8.64 -8.44
CA GLU A 709 16.13 -8.01 -9.09
C GLU A 709 15.84 -7.59 -10.54
N THR A 710 14.84 -8.21 -11.18
CA THR A 710 14.36 -7.82 -12.53
C THR A 710 13.94 -6.35 -12.58
N PHE A 711 13.62 -5.75 -11.45
CA PHE A 711 13.18 -4.36 -11.33
C PHE A 711 14.19 -3.43 -10.64
N ASN A 712 15.46 -3.86 -10.47
CA ASN A 712 16.50 -3.04 -9.85
C ASN A 712 16.68 -1.66 -10.49
N TYR A 713 16.35 -1.51 -11.77
CA TYR A 713 16.42 -0.21 -12.45
C TYR A 713 15.42 0.82 -11.91
N LEU A 714 14.30 0.41 -11.31
CA LEU A 714 13.24 1.32 -10.83
C LEU A 714 13.46 1.83 -9.40
N PHE A 715 14.34 1.18 -8.64
CA PHE A 715 14.49 1.42 -7.20
C PHE A 715 15.96 1.59 -6.84
N ASP A 716 16.21 2.33 -5.77
CA ASP A 716 17.53 2.35 -5.15
C ASP A 716 17.92 0.93 -4.71
N LYS A 717 19.24 0.64 -4.75
CA LYS A 717 19.81 -0.72 -4.59
C LYS A 717 19.44 -1.42 -3.27
N GLN A 718 18.91 -0.70 -2.28
CA GLN A 718 18.44 -1.26 -1.01
C GLN A 718 16.92 -1.45 -1.05
N SER A 719 16.42 -2.58 -0.55
CA SER A 719 14.99 -2.90 -0.36
C SER A 719 14.11 -3.18 -1.60
N VAL A 720 14.70 -3.51 -2.76
CA VAL A 720 13.96 -3.77 -4.01
C VAL A 720 12.83 -4.81 -3.85
N ASP A 721 13.05 -5.89 -3.11
CA ASP A 721 12.03 -6.92 -2.85
C ASP A 721 10.76 -6.35 -2.17
N MET A 722 10.94 -5.51 -1.15
CA MET A 722 9.81 -4.89 -0.44
C MET A 722 9.09 -3.90 -1.34
N LYS A 723 9.83 -3.02 -2.03
CA LYS A 723 9.25 -2.02 -2.94
C LYS A 723 8.48 -2.66 -4.10
N ILE A 724 8.96 -3.77 -4.64
CA ILE A 724 8.24 -4.51 -5.68
C ILE A 724 6.97 -5.17 -5.15
N LYS A 725 7.03 -5.83 -3.99
CA LYS A 725 5.83 -6.41 -3.37
C LYS A 725 4.78 -5.33 -3.10
N SER A 726 5.19 -4.18 -2.55
CA SER A 726 4.31 -3.04 -2.33
C SER A 726 3.71 -2.53 -3.65
N GLY A 727 4.53 -2.37 -4.70
CA GLY A 727 4.05 -1.85 -5.99
C GLY A 727 3.10 -2.79 -6.71
N LEU A 728 3.36 -4.10 -6.64
CA LEU A 728 2.48 -5.14 -7.20
C LEU A 728 1.14 -5.18 -6.48
N MET A 729 1.14 -5.05 -5.15
CA MET A 729 -0.09 -5.07 -4.37
C MET A 729 -0.90 -3.77 -4.53
N LEU A 730 -0.26 -2.60 -4.57
CA LEU A 730 -0.93 -1.32 -4.90
C LEU A 730 -1.57 -1.38 -6.29
N LEU A 731 -0.86 -1.93 -7.27
CA LEU A 731 -1.39 -2.15 -8.62
C LEU A 731 -2.58 -3.13 -8.59
N SER A 732 -2.44 -4.25 -7.87
CA SER A 732 -3.48 -5.28 -7.77
C SER A 732 -4.77 -4.74 -7.19
N ASN A 733 -4.70 -4.01 -6.08
CA ASN A 733 -5.87 -3.52 -5.37
C ASN A 733 -6.53 -2.33 -6.06
N ASP A 734 -5.75 -1.43 -6.66
CA ASP A 734 -6.30 -0.33 -7.46
C ASP A 734 -7.05 -0.86 -8.69
N LEU A 735 -6.51 -1.88 -9.35
CA LEU A 735 -7.19 -2.56 -10.45
C LEU A 735 -8.46 -3.28 -9.97
N PHE A 736 -8.44 -3.84 -8.76
CA PHE A 736 -9.63 -4.46 -8.16
C PHE A 736 -10.72 -3.43 -7.88
N GLU A 737 -10.39 -2.28 -7.26
CA GLU A 737 -11.35 -1.19 -7.00
C GLU A 737 -11.94 -0.61 -8.29
N LYS A 738 -11.13 -0.52 -9.35
CA LYS A 738 -11.58 0.06 -10.63
C LYS A 738 -12.41 -0.89 -11.49
N TYR A 739 -12.11 -2.18 -11.45
CA TYR A 739 -12.68 -3.16 -12.37
C TYR A 739 -13.53 -4.24 -11.71
N HIS A 740 -13.63 -4.24 -10.37
CA HIS A 740 -14.43 -5.18 -9.60
C HIS A 740 -14.05 -6.66 -9.82
N PHE A 741 -12.77 -6.92 -10.13
CA PHE A 741 -12.17 -8.26 -10.13
C PHE A 741 -10.64 -8.19 -10.08
N LYS A 742 -10.01 -9.29 -9.67
CA LYS A 742 -8.53 -9.35 -9.58
C LYS A 742 -7.91 -9.41 -10.97
N VAL A 743 -7.47 -8.28 -11.51
CA VAL A 743 -6.77 -8.21 -12.81
C VAL A 743 -5.41 -8.90 -12.76
N ILE A 744 -4.70 -8.75 -11.64
CA ILE A 744 -3.47 -9.49 -11.34
C ILE A 744 -3.64 -10.22 -10.00
N SER A 745 -3.07 -11.41 -9.89
CA SER A 745 -3.00 -12.17 -8.64
C SER A 745 -1.54 -12.36 -8.27
N VAL A 746 -1.13 -11.82 -7.12
CA VAL A 746 0.27 -11.83 -6.66
C VAL A 746 0.42 -12.86 -5.55
N ARG A 747 1.40 -13.76 -5.66
CA ARG A 747 1.73 -14.74 -4.61
C ARG A 747 3.25 -14.79 -4.42
N ALA A 748 3.72 -14.69 -3.18
CA ALA A 748 5.12 -14.96 -2.88
C ALA A 748 5.35 -16.47 -2.93
N ARG A 749 6.33 -16.94 -3.71
CA ARG A 749 6.65 -18.37 -3.77
C ARG A 749 7.75 -18.73 -2.78
N LYS A 750 7.66 -19.94 -2.24
CA LYS A 750 8.80 -20.60 -1.58
C LYS A 750 9.95 -20.76 -2.59
N LEU A 751 11.16 -20.58 -2.08
CA LEU A 751 12.44 -20.54 -2.79
C LEU A 751 12.55 -21.68 -3.80
N PHE A 752 12.70 -21.34 -5.08
CA PHE A 752 13.37 -22.24 -6.01
C PHE A 752 14.86 -22.22 -5.68
N SER A 753 15.40 -23.42 -5.54
CA SER A 753 16.73 -23.71 -5.01
C SER A 753 17.87 -23.53 -5.99
N THR A 754 17.59 -23.15 -7.22
CA THR A 754 18.59 -23.05 -8.28
C THR A 754 19.39 -21.76 -8.20
N GLN A 755 20.71 -21.88 -8.05
CA GLN A 755 21.67 -20.78 -8.01
C GLN A 755 22.78 -21.01 -9.04
N TYR A 756 23.43 -19.95 -9.53
CA TYR A 756 24.62 -20.10 -10.37
C TYR A 756 25.87 -19.77 -9.57
N ILE A 757 26.96 -20.49 -9.80
CA ILE A 757 28.26 -20.30 -9.15
C ILE A 757 29.39 -20.34 -10.17
N VAL A 758 30.45 -19.59 -9.93
CA VAL A 758 31.75 -19.76 -10.60
C VAL A 758 32.66 -20.51 -9.65
N VAL A 759 33.16 -21.66 -10.10
CA VAL A 759 34.10 -22.50 -9.34
C VAL A 759 35.48 -22.35 -9.97
N PRO A 760 36.50 -21.82 -9.25
CA PRO A 760 37.85 -21.68 -9.78
C PRO A 760 38.45 -23.01 -10.26
N ASN A 761 39.17 -22.98 -11.38
CA ASN A 761 39.77 -24.19 -11.99
C ASN A 761 40.70 -24.94 -11.02
N SER A 762 41.31 -24.22 -10.07
CA SER A 762 42.20 -24.78 -9.04
C SER A 762 41.50 -25.71 -8.06
N ILE A 763 40.21 -25.45 -7.75
CA ILE A 763 39.42 -26.21 -6.77
C ILE A 763 38.32 -27.05 -7.42
N GLU A 764 38.07 -26.86 -8.72
CA GLU A 764 36.96 -27.48 -9.45
C GLU A 764 36.91 -29.00 -9.31
N LYS A 765 38.05 -29.71 -9.47
CA LYS A 765 38.08 -31.17 -9.33
C LYS A 765 37.69 -31.62 -7.92
N ALA A 766 38.17 -30.94 -6.89
CA ALA A 766 37.85 -31.26 -5.50
C ALA A 766 36.40 -30.91 -5.15
N PHE A 767 35.90 -29.79 -5.70
CA PHE A 767 34.52 -29.36 -5.55
C PHE A 767 33.54 -30.34 -6.22
N LEU A 768 33.80 -30.73 -7.47
CA LEU A 768 32.96 -31.68 -8.21
C LEU A 768 33.01 -33.10 -7.63
N ALA A 769 34.15 -33.52 -7.08
CA ALA A 769 34.26 -34.82 -6.41
C ALA A 769 33.31 -34.94 -5.20
N LYS A 770 33.04 -33.83 -4.52
CA LYS A 770 32.20 -33.80 -3.31
C LYS A 770 30.77 -33.35 -3.57
N TYR A 771 30.57 -32.34 -4.42
CA TYR A 771 29.28 -31.66 -4.59
C TYR A 771 28.74 -31.75 -6.04
N GLY A 772 29.41 -32.48 -6.93
CA GLY A 772 29.08 -32.55 -8.35
C GLY A 772 27.69 -33.11 -8.66
N SER A 773 27.12 -33.95 -7.79
CA SER A 773 25.76 -34.49 -7.92
C SER A 773 24.66 -33.42 -7.87
N TYR A 774 24.95 -32.26 -7.25
CA TYR A 774 24.01 -31.15 -7.13
C TYR A 774 24.22 -30.07 -8.21
N CYS A 775 25.21 -30.26 -9.09
CA CYS A 775 25.70 -29.25 -10.01
C CYS A 775 25.49 -29.67 -11.46
N LYS A 776 25.09 -28.71 -12.29
CA LYS A 776 25.03 -28.85 -13.75
C LYS A 776 25.96 -27.82 -14.38
N LEU A 777 26.91 -28.28 -15.20
CA LEU A 777 27.82 -27.40 -15.92
C LEU A 777 27.04 -26.54 -16.91
N MET A 778 27.33 -25.23 -16.91
CA MET A 778 26.73 -24.27 -17.82
C MET A 778 27.75 -23.84 -18.86
N GLU A 779 27.34 -23.75 -20.12
CA GLU A 779 28.16 -23.14 -21.16
C GLU A 779 28.27 -21.63 -20.90
N ASP A 780 29.47 -21.16 -20.54
CA ASP A 780 29.78 -19.74 -20.42
C ASP A 780 30.33 -19.21 -21.76
N ASN A 781 29.42 -18.96 -22.70
CA ASN A 781 29.74 -18.47 -24.05
C ASN A 781 30.08 -16.96 -24.08
N CYS A 782 30.67 -16.42 -22.99
CA CYS A 782 30.87 -14.97 -22.85
C CYS A 782 32.21 -14.60 -22.19
N PRO A 783 33.35 -14.71 -22.90
CA PRO A 783 34.62 -14.16 -22.41
C PRO A 783 34.52 -12.63 -22.30
N GLN A 784 34.96 -12.07 -21.18
CA GLN A 784 34.87 -10.63 -20.92
C GLN A 784 35.94 -9.91 -21.75
N LYS A 785 35.52 -9.28 -22.85
CA LYS A 785 36.39 -8.58 -23.80
C LYS A 785 36.52 -7.11 -23.39
N GLU A 786 37.70 -6.68 -22.97
CA GLU A 786 37.99 -5.26 -22.76
C GLU A 786 38.31 -4.60 -24.10
N PHE A 787 37.73 -3.43 -24.37
CA PHE A 787 38.03 -2.61 -25.54
C PHE A 787 38.64 -1.28 -25.11
N SER A 788 39.55 -0.74 -25.93
CA SER A 788 40.05 0.63 -25.79
C SER A 788 38.92 1.64 -26.03
N THR A 789 39.11 2.89 -25.60
CA THR A 789 38.24 4.03 -25.92
C THR A 789 38.11 4.30 -27.43
N SER A 790 39.03 3.78 -28.24
CA SER A 790 38.97 3.77 -29.71
C SER A 790 38.26 2.55 -30.32
N GLY A 791 37.74 1.64 -29.48
CA GLY A 791 36.98 0.46 -29.89
C GLY A 791 37.83 -0.75 -30.33
N LYS A 792 39.16 -0.74 -30.13
CA LYS A 792 40.04 -1.89 -30.39
C LYS A 792 40.05 -2.83 -29.20
N LEU A 793 40.05 -4.15 -29.43
CA LEU A 793 40.15 -5.13 -28.35
C LEU A 793 41.49 -4.94 -27.60
N LYS A 794 41.42 -4.69 -26.29
CA LYS A 794 42.56 -4.43 -25.41
C LYS A 794 43.03 -5.71 -24.70
N SER A 795 42.10 -6.51 -24.19
CA SER A 795 42.39 -7.78 -23.52
C SER A 795 41.15 -8.70 -23.55
N THR A 796 41.34 -10.01 -23.44
CA THR A 796 40.24 -10.97 -23.19
C THR A 796 40.47 -11.55 -21.80
N ILE A 797 39.61 -11.20 -20.86
CA ILE A 797 39.63 -11.75 -19.50
C ILE A 797 38.81 -13.04 -19.54
N THR A 798 39.50 -14.18 -19.46
CA THR A 798 38.87 -15.46 -19.17
C THR A 798 38.55 -15.51 -17.67
N LYS A 799 37.30 -15.87 -17.32
CA LYS A 799 36.94 -16.09 -15.91
C LYS A 799 37.84 -17.20 -15.35
N ALA A 800 38.25 -17.06 -14.09
CA ALA A 800 39.19 -17.97 -13.43
C ALA A 800 38.59 -19.38 -13.13
N GLY A 801 37.41 -19.70 -13.67
CA GLY A 801 36.61 -20.86 -13.29
C GLY A 801 35.42 -21.11 -14.21
N ASN A 802 34.91 -22.35 -14.19
CA ASN A 802 33.70 -22.77 -14.89
C ASN A 802 32.42 -22.35 -14.13
N VAL A 803 31.33 -22.13 -14.87
CA VAL A 803 30.01 -21.78 -14.30
C VAL A 803 29.19 -23.04 -14.10
N PHE A 804 28.63 -23.20 -12.90
CA PHE A 804 27.71 -24.28 -12.57
C PHE A 804 26.36 -23.73 -12.10
N GLU A 805 25.28 -24.37 -12.52
CA GLU A 805 23.96 -24.29 -11.91
C GLU A 805 23.93 -25.29 -10.75
N ILE A 806 23.59 -24.83 -9.53
CA ILE A 806 23.57 -25.64 -8.32
C ILE A 806 22.18 -25.62 -7.69
N ASP A 807 21.68 -26.79 -7.28
CA ASP A 807 20.49 -26.91 -6.44
C ASP A 807 20.88 -26.73 -4.97
N LEU A 808 20.68 -25.51 -4.46
CA LEU A 808 20.98 -25.14 -3.09
C LEU A 808 20.14 -25.91 -2.06
N ALA A 809 18.91 -26.32 -2.39
CA ALA A 809 18.05 -27.02 -1.43
C ALA A 809 18.54 -28.45 -1.29
N GLN A 810 18.79 -29.15 -2.39
CA GLN A 810 19.36 -30.50 -2.33
C GLN A 810 20.77 -30.50 -1.73
N LEU A 811 21.63 -29.53 -2.07
CA LEU A 811 22.95 -29.41 -1.47
C LEU A 811 22.84 -29.19 0.05
N TRP A 812 21.91 -28.32 0.47
CA TRP A 812 21.70 -28.04 1.89
C TRP A 812 21.13 -29.23 2.65
N GLU A 813 20.12 -29.91 2.09
CA GLU A 813 19.44 -31.07 2.68
C GLU A 813 20.38 -32.26 2.88
N ASN A 814 21.43 -32.38 2.07
CA ASN A 814 22.34 -33.53 2.13
C ASN A 814 23.68 -33.21 2.81
N GLU A 815 24.24 -32.00 2.62
CA GLU A 815 25.61 -31.69 3.05
C GLU A 815 25.68 -30.65 4.19
N PHE A 816 24.64 -29.82 4.37
CA PHE A 816 24.68 -28.65 5.27
C PHE A 816 23.47 -28.57 6.21
N VAL A 817 22.92 -29.73 6.60
CA VAL A 817 21.74 -29.88 7.47
C VAL A 817 21.89 -29.17 8.83
N ASN A 818 23.12 -28.95 9.29
CA ASN A 818 23.39 -28.26 10.55
C ASN A 818 23.04 -26.76 10.54
N PHE A 819 22.84 -26.13 9.36
CA PHE A 819 22.45 -24.73 9.21
C PHE A 819 20.97 -24.58 8.81
N THR A 820 20.32 -23.44 9.07
CA THR A 820 18.98 -23.19 8.45
C THR A 820 19.18 -22.97 6.99
N PHE A 821 18.21 -23.29 6.13
CA PHE A 821 18.33 -22.93 4.72
C PHE A 821 18.60 -21.42 4.54
N ALA A 822 18.05 -20.57 5.41
CA ALA A 822 18.34 -19.13 5.44
C ALA A 822 19.78 -18.79 5.88
N ASP A 823 20.31 -19.45 6.92
CA ASP A 823 21.69 -19.27 7.40
C ASP A 823 22.72 -19.88 6.45
N PHE A 824 22.45 -21.08 5.92
CA PHE A 824 23.17 -21.70 4.81
C PHE A 824 23.25 -20.74 3.62
N LYS A 825 22.11 -20.17 3.18
CA LYS A 825 22.07 -19.19 2.10
C LYS A 825 22.88 -17.95 2.46
N ARG A 826 22.75 -17.40 3.68
CA ARG A 826 23.54 -16.26 4.15
C ARG A 826 25.05 -16.54 4.10
N ARG A 827 25.50 -17.67 4.64
CA ARG A 827 26.89 -18.13 4.67
C ARG A 827 27.42 -18.38 3.27
N PHE A 828 26.63 -19.05 2.42
CA PHE A 828 26.92 -19.28 1.00
C PHE A 828 27.19 -17.96 0.26
N PHE A 829 26.32 -16.96 0.41
CA PHE A 829 26.52 -15.64 -0.22
C PHE A 829 27.61 -14.77 0.41
N ARG A 830 28.10 -15.13 1.60
CA ARG A 830 29.23 -14.47 2.28
C ARG A 830 30.56 -15.20 2.09
N ASN A 831 30.59 -16.27 1.28
CA ASN A 831 31.74 -17.17 1.14
C ASN A 831 32.24 -17.78 2.47
N GLU A 832 31.33 -17.98 3.41
CA GLU A 832 31.60 -18.64 4.70
C GLU A 832 31.43 -20.18 4.60
N LEU A 833 31.13 -20.72 3.41
CA LEU A 833 31.02 -22.15 3.11
C LEU A 833 32.17 -22.62 2.21
N PHE A 834 32.44 -23.93 2.22
CA PHE A 834 33.49 -24.58 1.43
C PHE A 834 34.91 -24.12 1.77
N LEU A 835 35.14 -23.61 2.99
CA LEU A 835 36.44 -23.14 3.46
C LEU A 835 37.52 -24.24 3.38
N GLU A 836 37.11 -25.50 3.53
CA GLU A 836 37.98 -26.67 3.41
C GLU A 836 38.59 -26.85 2.02
N LEU A 837 38.00 -26.24 0.99
CA LEU A 837 38.50 -26.24 -0.38
C LEU A 837 39.34 -25.00 -0.72
N GLN A 838 39.43 -24.03 0.19
CA GLN A 838 40.11 -22.75 -0.06
C GLN A 838 41.55 -22.78 0.46
N VAL A 839 42.52 -22.73 -0.45
CA VAL A 839 43.95 -22.55 -0.13
C VAL A 839 44.31 -21.06 -0.29
N ASP A 840 44.90 -20.45 0.74
CA ASP A 840 45.42 -19.07 0.79
C ASP A 840 44.41 -17.91 0.57
N GLY A 841 43.11 -18.13 0.75
CA GLY A 841 42.08 -17.08 0.66
C GLY A 841 41.89 -16.46 -0.75
N LYS A 842 42.48 -17.08 -1.78
CA LYS A 842 42.46 -16.58 -3.17
C LYS A 842 41.50 -17.33 -4.11
N ASN A 843 40.88 -18.43 -3.67
CA ASN A 843 40.09 -19.33 -4.51
C ASN A 843 38.63 -19.44 -4.06
N ASN A 844 37.91 -18.32 -4.02
CA ASN A 844 36.53 -18.30 -3.54
C ASN A 844 35.55 -18.77 -4.63
N ILE A 845 34.59 -19.62 -4.24
CA ILE A 845 33.41 -19.90 -5.08
C ILE A 845 32.58 -18.63 -5.11
N VAL A 846 32.23 -18.15 -6.31
CA VAL A 846 31.55 -16.87 -6.46
C VAL A 846 30.11 -17.12 -6.86
N PRO A 847 29.12 -16.73 -6.03
CA PRO A 847 27.72 -16.85 -6.41
C PRO A 847 27.40 -15.81 -7.49
N ASN A 848 26.66 -16.23 -8.51
CA ASN A 848 26.28 -15.44 -9.68
C ASN A 848 24.76 -15.51 -9.94
N TYR A 849 24.23 -14.48 -10.59
CA TYR A 849 22.93 -14.51 -11.25
C TYR A 849 23.13 -14.74 -12.75
N LYS A 850 22.16 -15.38 -13.41
CA LYS A 850 22.11 -15.44 -14.87
C LYS A 850 21.31 -14.23 -15.38
N LEU A 851 21.97 -13.34 -16.12
CA LEU A 851 21.36 -12.25 -16.85
C LEU A 851 21.08 -12.71 -18.28
N VAL A 852 19.85 -12.53 -18.75
CA VAL A 852 19.47 -12.76 -20.15
C VAL A 852 18.92 -11.46 -20.71
N ILE A 853 19.59 -10.87 -21.70
CA ILE A 853 19.08 -9.76 -22.51
C ILE A 853 18.58 -10.35 -23.83
N SER A 854 17.36 -10.01 -24.23
CA SER A 854 16.70 -10.47 -25.46
C SER A 854 16.40 -9.26 -26.33
N TYR A 855 16.96 -9.25 -27.54
CA TYR A 855 16.90 -8.12 -28.47
C TYR A 855 15.71 -8.16 -29.43
N ASN A 856 14.97 -9.27 -29.46
CA ASN A 856 13.90 -9.48 -30.42
C ASN A 856 12.52 -9.13 -29.82
N ARG A 857 12.09 -7.88 -30.01
CA ARG A 857 10.72 -7.46 -29.66
C ARG A 857 9.79 -7.42 -30.88
N ASP A 858 10.32 -7.26 -32.09
CA ASP A 858 9.59 -7.08 -33.37
C ASP A 858 10.33 -7.64 -34.63
N ASN A 859 11.13 -8.72 -34.51
CA ASN A 859 11.91 -9.39 -35.59
C ASN A 859 13.04 -8.57 -36.24
N GLU A 860 13.54 -7.52 -35.59
CA GLU A 860 14.54 -6.62 -36.19
C GLU A 860 15.97 -6.80 -35.64
N GLY A 861 16.15 -7.66 -34.63
CA GLY A 861 17.46 -8.09 -34.15
C GLY A 861 18.33 -7.02 -33.48
N TYR A 862 19.55 -7.40 -33.11
CA TYR A 862 20.52 -6.55 -32.39
C TYR A 862 21.01 -5.34 -33.21
N ASP A 863 21.04 -5.43 -34.54
CA ASP A 863 21.54 -4.34 -35.39
C ASP A 863 20.66 -3.08 -35.32
N LYS A 864 19.34 -3.24 -35.29
CA LYS A 864 18.43 -2.10 -35.10
C LYS A 864 18.61 -1.47 -33.71
N VAL A 865 18.84 -2.30 -32.69
CA VAL A 865 19.15 -1.82 -31.34
C VAL A 865 20.41 -0.95 -31.34
N VAL A 866 21.47 -1.36 -32.06
CA VAL A 866 22.68 -0.55 -32.23
C VAL A 866 22.38 0.80 -32.90
N GLN A 867 21.55 0.83 -33.93
CA GLN A 867 21.16 2.08 -34.60
C GLN A 867 20.38 3.02 -33.67
N LEU A 868 19.36 2.49 -32.99
CA LEU A 868 18.54 3.26 -32.05
C LEU A 868 19.36 3.79 -30.87
N PHE A 869 20.28 2.96 -30.35
CA PHE A 869 21.14 3.33 -29.25
C PHE A 869 22.15 4.42 -29.62
N LYS A 870 22.68 4.40 -30.85
CA LYS A 870 23.54 5.49 -31.36
C LYS A 870 22.82 6.83 -31.36
N VAL A 871 21.55 6.86 -31.78
CA VAL A 871 20.73 8.09 -31.75
C VAL A 871 20.54 8.58 -30.32
N LEU A 872 20.24 7.68 -29.38
CA LEU A 872 20.10 8.02 -27.96
C LEU A 872 21.39 8.61 -27.38
N VAL A 873 22.51 7.92 -27.56
CA VAL A 873 23.79 8.35 -27.00
C VAL A 873 24.26 9.68 -27.60
N GLN A 874 24.00 9.91 -28.90
CA GLN A 874 24.26 11.20 -29.53
C GLN A 874 23.42 12.32 -28.91
N ALA A 875 22.13 12.07 -28.67
CA ALA A 875 21.25 13.06 -28.02
C ALA A 875 21.73 13.39 -26.60
N ILE A 876 22.19 12.40 -25.82
CA ILE A 876 22.77 12.60 -24.49
C ILE A 876 24.03 13.47 -24.59
N HIS A 877 24.95 13.12 -25.49
CA HIS A 877 26.19 13.87 -25.69
C HIS A 877 25.94 15.33 -26.07
N ASP A 878 25.07 15.56 -27.06
CA ASP A 878 24.69 16.89 -27.52
C ASP A 878 24.05 17.71 -26.40
N SER A 879 23.20 17.08 -25.57
CA SER A 879 22.55 17.75 -24.43
C SER A 879 23.56 18.21 -23.40
N PHE A 880 24.53 17.36 -23.04
CA PHE A 880 25.62 17.77 -22.15
C PHE A 880 26.51 18.83 -22.78
N CYS A 881 26.75 18.79 -24.09
CA CYS A 881 27.51 19.80 -24.82
C CYS A 881 26.83 21.17 -24.77
N ASP A 882 25.52 21.23 -25.03
CA ASP A 882 24.75 22.48 -25.00
C ASP A 882 24.68 23.07 -23.58
N ILE A 883 24.41 22.24 -22.57
CA ILE A 883 24.36 22.67 -21.18
C ILE A 883 25.75 23.13 -20.72
N SER A 884 26.81 22.41 -21.08
CA SER A 884 28.17 22.81 -20.74
C SER A 884 28.57 24.13 -21.38
N LYS A 885 28.13 24.41 -22.62
CA LYS A 885 28.36 25.70 -23.30
C LYS A 885 27.55 26.84 -22.66
N GLY A 886 26.30 26.59 -22.29
CA GLY A 886 25.41 27.59 -21.71
C GLY A 886 25.74 27.94 -20.26
N PHE A 887 26.13 26.96 -19.45
CA PHE A 887 26.33 27.12 -18.01
C PHE A 887 27.80 27.21 -17.60
N GLY A 888 28.76 26.75 -18.43
CA GLY A 888 30.19 26.91 -18.16
C GLY A 888 30.66 26.33 -16.81
N GLY A 889 30.09 25.21 -16.37
CA GLY A 889 30.36 24.62 -15.05
C GLY A 889 29.52 25.19 -13.90
N LYS A 890 28.57 26.09 -14.19
CA LYS A 890 27.54 26.53 -13.23
C LYS A 890 26.43 25.50 -13.06
N GLU A 891 25.64 25.68 -12.02
CA GLU A 891 24.53 24.79 -11.68
C GLU A 891 23.34 24.95 -12.64
N PHE A 892 22.71 23.84 -13.03
CA PHE A 892 21.49 23.78 -13.84
C PHE A 892 20.44 22.90 -13.14
N SER A 893 19.16 23.13 -13.43
CA SER A 893 18.05 22.32 -12.91
C SER A 893 17.76 21.13 -13.81
N PHE A 894 17.10 20.11 -13.26
CA PHE A 894 16.64 18.97 -14.06
C PHE A 894 15.75 19.39 -15.25
N LYS A 895 14.92 20.42 -15.10
CA LYS A 895 14.06 20.95 -16.18
C LYS A 895 14.88 21.37 -17.41
N ILE A 896 16.01 22.04 -17.19
CA ILE A 896 16.93 22.45 -18.27
C ILE A 896 17.47 21.23 -19.02
N PHE A 897 17.89 20.19 -18.30
CA PHE A 897 18.36 18.96 -18.93
C PHE A 897 17.25 18.25 -19.71
N PHE A 898 16.06 18.15 -19.11
CA PHE A 898 14.90 17.53 -19.75
C PHE A 898 14.53 18.22 -21.06
N ASP A 899 14.40 19.55 -21.05
CA ASP A 899 14.03 20.33 -22.24
C ASP A 899 15.10 20.21 -23.34
N THR A 900 16.39 20.30 -22.95
CA THR A 900 17.52 20.14 -23.88
C THR A 900 17.55 18.74 -24.49
N PHE A 901 17.41 17.70 -23.67
CA PHE A 901 17.39 16.31 -24.12
C PHE A 901 16.20 16.01 -25.02
N LYS A 902 15.01 16.49 -24.67
CA LYS A 902 13.79 16.34 -25.48
C LYS A 902 13.98 16.92 -26.88
N ASN A 903 14.56 18.13 -26.96
CA ASN A 903 14.84 18.80 -28.24
C ASN A 903 15.85 18.04 -29.11
N ARG A 904 16.86 17.42 -28.48
CA ARG A 904 17.90 16.64 -29.18
C ARG A 904 17.42 15.25 -29.60
N TYR A 905 16.71 14.55 -28.73
CA TYR A 905 16.29 13.16 -28.96
C TYR A 905 15.09 13.06 -29.92
N LYS A 906 14.24 14.10 -29.98
CA LYS A 906 13.08 14.22 -30.90
C LYS A 906 12.07 13.07 -30.84
N LYS A 907 12.14 12.23 -29.80
CA LYS A 907 11.14 11.21 -29.46
C LYS A 907 10.55 11.56 -28.09
N GLU A 908 9.28 11.24 -27.91
CA GLU A 908 8.63 11.41 -26.61
C GLU A 908 9.20 10.42 -25.59
N VAL A 909 9.71 10.95 -24.49
CA VAL A 909 10.23 10.19 -23.35
C VAL A 909 9.65 10.82 -22.09
N SER A 910 9.20 9.99 -21.15
CA SER A 910 8.67 10.48 -19.88
C SER A 910 9.76 11.25 -19.11
N GLN A 911 9.34 12.30 -18.41
CA GLN A 911 10.23 13.12 -17.62
C GLN A 911 10.97 12.28 -16.57
N GLU A 912 10.30 11.30 -15.98
CA GLU A 912 10.86 10.40 -14.98
C GLU A 912 11.98 9.51 -15.55
N TYR A 913 11.85 9.03 -16.79
CA TYR A 913 12.91 8.23 -17.42
C TYR A 913 14.13 9.08 -17.77
N VAL A 914 13.92 10.32 -18.19
CA VAL A 914 15.02 11.27 -18.43
C VAL A 914 15.70 11.65 -17.12
N LYS A 915 14.96 11.71 -16.01
CA LYS A 915 15.53 11.91 -14.67
C LYS A 915 16.44 10.76 -14.26
N MET A 916 15.94 9.52 -14.38
CA MET A 916 16.74 8.32 -14.13
C MET A 916 17.98 8.27 -15.03
N LEU A 917 17.83 8.64 -16.31
CA LEU A 917 18.93 8.76 -17.24
C LEU A 917 19.98 9.76 -16.78
N LEU A 918 19.58 10.95 -16.31
CA LEU A 918 20.49 11.95 -15.77
C LEU A 918 21.24 11.41 -14.54
N ASP A 919 20.51 10.76 -13.63
CA ASP A 919 21.06 10.20 -12.40
C ASP A 919 22.12 9.11 -12.67
N LEU A 920 22.05 8.39 -13.80
CA LEU A 920 23.09 7.43 -14.21
C LEU A 920 24.46 8.09 -14.43
N PHE A 921 24.47 9.36 -14.85
CA PHE A 921 25.71 10.13 -15.08
C PHE A 921 26.14 10.94 -13.86
N CYS A 922 25.39 10.84 -12.75
CA CYS A 922 25.65 11.56 -11.53
C CYS A 922 26.65 10.85 -10.60
N TYR A 923 27.41 11.64 -9.84
CA TYR A 923 28.15 11.20 -8.67
C TYR A 923 27.81 12.09 -7.45
N ASP A 924 27.85 11.51 -6.24
CA ASP A 924 27.45 12.16 -4.98
C ASP A 924 28.68 12.59 -4.15
N ASP A 925 28.58 13.74 -3.46
CA ASP A 925 29.56 14.20 -2.45
C ASP A 925 29.31 13.47 -1.11
N VAL A 926 29.68 12.19 -1.02
CA VAL A 926 29.74 11.49 0.27
C VAL A 926 31.19 11.20 0.59
N ASN A 927 31.78 12.09 1.41
CA ASN A 927 33.08 12.00 2.07
C ASN A 927 34.30 12.54 1.27
N PRO A 928 34.87 13.71 1.66
CA PRO A 928 36.06 14.29 1.03
C PRO A 928 37.33 13.42 1.14
N PHE A 929 37.32 12.40 2.01
CA PHE A 929 38.44 11.48 2.20
C PHE A 929 38.55 10.37 1.15
N TYR A 930 37.57 10.22 0.25
CA TYR A 930 37.61 9.27 -0.87
C TYR A 930 37.73 9.98 -2.23
N GLN A 931 38.80 10.78 -2.42
CA GLN A 931 39.22 11.24 -3.75
C GLN A 931 39.88 10.11 -4.59
N GLN A 932 39.25 8.93 -4.66
CA GLN A 932 39.69 7.82 -5.52
C GLN A 932 38.73 7.52 -6.68
N HIS A 933 37.76 8.40 -6.98
CA HIS A 933 36.91 8.28 -8.17
C HIS A 933 37.60 8.72 -9.47
N LEU A 934 38.81 8.20 -9.73
CA LEU A 934 39.50 8.23 -11.02
C LEU A 934 39.05 7.09 -11.95
N HIS A 935 38.11 6.23 -11.54
CA HIS A 935 37.78 4.99 -12.26
C HIS A 935 36.56 5.03 -13.20
N GLU A 936 35.70 6.06 -13.18
CA GLU A 936 34.49 6.14 -14.04
C GLU A 936 34.36 7.49 -14.77
N PRO A 937 35.21 7.77 -15.78
CA PRO A 937 35.26 9.08 -16.46
C PRO A 937 33.99 9.47 -17.22
N TRP A 938 33.03 8.54 -17.38
CA TRP A 938 31.74 8.78 -18.03
C TRP A 938 30.66 9.34 -17.07
N LYS A 939 30.87 9.33 -15.74
CA LYS A 939 30.04 10.04 -14.77
C LYS A 939 30.47 11.50 -14.67
N CYS A 940 29.93 12.33 -15.56
CA CYS A 940 30.37 13.71 -15.75
C CYS A 940 29.51 14.76 -15.03
N VAL A 941 28.46 14.35 -14.32
CA VAL A 941 27.51 15.25 -13.66
C VAL A 941 27.69 15.20 -12.15
N ARG A 942 28.01 16.32 -11.52
CA ARG A 942 27.96 16.46 -10.07
C ARG A 942 26.54 16.76 -9.64
N ARG A 943 25.98 15.95 -8.74
CA ARG A 943 24.69 16.22 -8.11
C ARG A 943 24.90 16.92 -6.78
N LYS A 944 24.27 18.09 -6.60
CA LYS A 944 24.30 18.82 -5.33
C LYS A 944 22.92 18.73 -4.70
N ARG A 945 22.82 17.99 -3.60
CA ARG A 945 21.61 18.02 -2.76
C ARG A 945 21.65 19.30 -1.95
N ASN A 946 20.66 20.18 -2.12
CA ASN A 946 20.62 21.45 -1.39
C ASN A 946 20.54 21.18 0.12
N ASN A 947 21.47 21.77 0.87
CA ASN A 947 21.38 21.97 2.32
C ASN A 947 20.73 23.33 2.67
N SER A 948 20.16 24.08 1.70
CA SER A 948 19.76 25.48 1.87
C SER A 948 18.24 25.74 1.81
N GLU A 949 17.84 26.73 2.61
CA GLU A 949 16.51 27.12 3.15
C GLU A 949 15.38 27.53 2.16
N ASN A 950 15.46 27.24 0.85
CA ASN A 950 14.41 27.62 -0.12
C ASN A 950 13.79 26.41 -0.84
N VAL A 951 12.50 26.17 -0.60
CA VAL A 951 11.71 25.00 -1.08
C VAL A 951 11.39 25.06 -2.59
N ASN A 952 11.57 26.21 -3.24
CA ASN A 952 11.24 26.38 -4.66
C ASN A 952 12.37 26.01 -5.63
N ASP A 953 13.54 25.62 -5.13
CA ASP A 953 14.70 25.31 -5.98
C ASP A 953 15.02 23.81 -5.90
N GLY A 954 14.59 23.06 -6.92
CA GLY A 954 14.78 21.62 -7.03
C GLY A 954 16.26 21.19 -7.11
N GLU A 955 16.51 19.88 -7.20
CA GLU A 955 17.87 19.32 -7.31
C GLU A 955 18.69 20.02 -8.40
N ARG A 956 19.89 20.45 -8.02
CA ARG A 956 20.82 21.19 -8.87
C ARG A 956 22.00 20.32 -9.29
N TYR A 957 22.40 20.49 -10.55
CA TYR A 957 23.39 19.67 -11.23
C TYR A 957 24.49 20.54 -11.79
N CYS A 958 25.70 20.01 -11.90
CA CYS A 958 26.83 20.72 -12.52
C CYS A 958 27.61 19.74 -13.39
N ILE A 959 27.88 20.10 -14.66
CA ILE A 959 28.76 19.29 -15.52
C ILE A 959 30.21 19.65 -15.20
N GLN A 960 31.00 18.66 -14.80
CA GLN A 960 32.40 18.86 -14.43
C GLN A 960 33.31 18.55 -15.62
N ALA A 961 34.11 19.54 -16.01
CA ALA A 961 35.11 19.46 -17.08
C ALA A 961 34.55 19.00 -18.46
N LYS A 962 35.44 18.75 -19.42
CA LYS A 962 35.09 18.15 -20.73
C LYS A 962 34.92 16.62 -20.67
N ASN A 963 34.74 16.05 -19.47
CA ASN A 963 34.68 14.59 -19.27
C ASN A 963 33.45 13.95 -19.91
N TYR A 964 32.39 14.73 -20.18
CA TYR A 964 31.22 14.26 -20.94
C TYR A 964 31.58 13.78 -22.37
N ALA A 965 32.75 14.15 -22.90
CA ALA A 965 33.27 13.63 -24.16
C ALA A 965 33.55 12.12 -24.13
N TYR A 966 33.82 11.54 -22.95
CA TYR A 966 34.03 10.10 -22.78
C TYR A 966 32.73 9.30 -22.67
N THR A 967 31.61 9.96 -22.37
CA THR A 967 30.29 9.31 -22.19
C THR A 967 29.87 8.49 -23.41
N GLN A 968 29.96 9.07 -24.60
CA GLN A 968 29.51 8.43 -25.84
C GLN A 968 30.40 7.23 -26.24
N PRO A 969 31.74 7.35 -26.29
CA PRO A 969 32.62 6.20 -26.52
C PRO A 969 32.43 5.06 -25.49
N CYS A 970 32.25 5.40 -24.21
CA CYS A 970 32.05 4.41 -23.16
C CYS A 970 30.74 3.63 -23.32
N LEU A 971 29.59 4.31 -23.49
CA LEU A 971 28.30 3.64 -23.65
C LEU A 971 28.24 2.76 -24.89
N LEU A 972 28.82 3.21 -26.02
CA LEU A 972 28.92 2.39 -27.23
C LEU A 972 29.82 1.17 -27.04
N THR A 973 30.85 1.28 -26.20
CA THR A 973 31.71 0.15 -25.84
C THR A 973 30.95 -0.87 -24.99
N PHE A 974 30.20 -0.41 -23.99
CA PHE A 974 29.36 -1.28 -23.16
C PHE A 974 28.30 -2.00 -23.97
N LEU A 975 27.66 -1.34 -24.95
CA LEU A 975 26.71 -1.98 -25.85
C LEU A 975 27.35 -3.15 -26.60
N ARG A 976 28.55 -2.95 -27.18
CA ARG A 976 29.28 -4.02 -27.89
C ARG A 976 29.62 -5.21 -26.99
N GLN A 977 29.88 -4.97 -25.71
CA GLN A 977 30.17 -6.02 -24.74
C GLN A 977 28.94 -6.84 -24.32
N VAL A 978 27.73 -6.37 -24.64
CA VAL A 978 26.47 -7.11 -24.42
C VAL A 978 25.85 -7.62 -25.73
N ALA A 979 26.61 -7.67 -26.83
CA ALA A 979 26.14 -8.27 -28.09
C ALA A 979 25.76 -9.76 -27.90
N PRO A 980 24.83 -10.32 -28.70
CA PRO A 980 24.42 -11.72 -28.56
C PRO A 980 25.59 -12.71 -28.53
N ASN A 981 25.50 -13.77 -27.73
CA ASN A 981 26.62 -14.70 -27.54
C ASN A 981 27.02 -15.48 -28.80
N ALA A 982 26.08 -15.65 -29.74
CA ALA A 982 26.29 -16.34 -31.00
C ALA A 982 25.69 -15.53 -32.16
N PRO A 983 26.24 -15.61 -33.38
CA PRO A 983 25.77 -14.85 -34.54
C PRO A 983 24.29 -15.07 -34.87
N GLU A 984 23.78 -16.29 -34.63
CA GLU A 984 22.37 -16.68 -34.85
C GLU A 984 21.50 -16.51 -33.59
N SER A 985 22.11 -16.19 -32.44
CA SER A 985 21.37 -15.97 -31.19
C SER A 985 20.83 -14.54 -31.14
N GLU A 986 19.58 -14.39 -30.71
CA GLU A 986 18.99 -13.07 -30.42
C GLU A 986 19.14 -12.66 -28.95
N LYS A 987 19.96 -13.42 -28.20
CA LYS A 987 20.09 -13.31 -26.76
C LYS A 987 21.55 -13.14 -26.35
N TYR A 988 21.75 -12.23 -25.39
CA TYR A 988 22.94 -12.15 -24.57
C TYR A 988 22.67 -12.80 -23.22
N VAL A 989 23.51 -13.74 -22.84
CA VAL A 989 23.47 -14.52 -21.61
C VAL A 989 24.81 -14.32 -20.93
N ALA A 990 24.77 -13.85 -19.69
CA ALA A 990 25.95 -13.66 -18.86
C ALA A 990 25.67 -14.10 -17.44
N TYR A 991 26.68 -14.71 -16.81
CA TYR A 991 26.67 -15.02 -15.38
C TYR A 991 27.43 -13.94 -14.63
N VAL A 992 26.68 -13.14 -13.86
CA VAL A 992 27.15 -11.92 -13.20
C VAL A 992 27.26 -12.15 -11.70
N THR A 993 28.39 -11.79 -11.12
CA THR A 993 28.71 -11.92 -9.69
C THR A 993 27.70 -11.21 -8.78
N VAL A 994 27.33 -11.85 -7.67
CA VAL A 994 26.40 -11.33 -6.65
C VAL A 994 27.06 -10.27 -5.74
N ALA A 995 28.38 -10.05 -5.84
CA ALA A 995 29.15 -9.19 -4.93
C ALA A 995 29.63 -7.84 -5.53
N ASN A 996 29.67 -6.86 -4.62
CA ASN A 996 29.92 -5.41 -4.71
C ASN A 996 28.75 -4.53 -5.15
N GLN A 997 28.53 -3.49 -4.35
CA GLN A 997 27.38 -2.57 -4.35
C GLN A 997 27.27 -1.74 -5.64
N ASP A 998 28.09 -1.98 -6.66
CA ASP A 998 28.13 -1.26 -7.92
C ASP A 998 27.51 -2.07 -9.04
N ALA A 999 26.62 -1.43 -9.80
CA ALA A 999 25.94 -2.09 -10.90
C ALA A 999 26.99 -2.39 -11.98
N THR A 1000 27.09 -3.65 -12.40
CA THR A 1000 28.00 -4.01 -13.49
C THR A 1000 27.54 -3.36 -14.80
N TYR A 1001 28.45 -3.14 -15.75
CA TYR A 1001 28.09 -2.55 -17.05
C TYR A 1001 27.00 -3.36 -17.76
N GLN A 1002 26.94 -4.69 -17.55
CA GLN A 1002 25.87 -5.53 -18.09
C GLN A 1002 24.50 -5.17 -17.51
N GLN A 1003 24.42 -4.94 -16.20
CA GLN A 1003 23.18 -4.51 -15.53
C GLN A 1003 22.77 -3.10 -15.98
N LEU A 1004 23.74 -2.19 -16.10
CA LEU A 1004 23.52 -0.85 -16.62
C LEU A 1004 22.94 -0.90 -18.04
N MET A 1005 23.54 -1.67 -18.94
CA MET A 1005 23.08 -1.82 -20.33
C MET A 1005 21.72 -2.49 -20.41
N ALA A 1006 21.49 -3.59 -19.67
CA ALA A 1006 20.19 -4.24 -19.61
C ALA A 1006 19.08 -3.25 -19.20
N SER A 1007 19.36 -2.45 -18.16
CA SER A 1007 18.44 -1.43 -17.63
C SER A 1007 18.17 -0.31 -18.64
N LEU A 1008 19.25 0.25 -19.23
CA LEU A 1008 19.17 1.35 -20.19
C LEU A 1008 18.44 0.94 -21.47
N LEU A 1009 18.74 -0.25 -22.00
CA LEU A 1009 18.08 -0.77 -23.20
C LEU A 1009 16.59 -1.04 -22.96
N GLN A 1010 16.21 -1.55 -21.78
CA GLN A 1010 14.82 -1.73 -21.41
C GLN A 1010 14.09 -0.40 -21.19
N LEU A 1011 14.74 0.58 -20.57
CA LEU A 1011 14.16 1.91 -20.32
C LEU A 1011 13.72 2.60 -21.61
N PHE A 1012 14.50 2.44 -22.68
CA PHE A 1012 14.22 2.99 -24.00
C PHE A 1012 13.53 2.00 -24.97
N ASP A 1013 12.94 0.94 -24.42
CA ASP A 1013 12.18 -0.07 -25.19
C ASP A 1013 12.98 -0.79 -26.29
N MET A 1014 14.32 -0.82 -26.20
CA MET A 1014 15.20 -1.42 -27.20
C MET A 1014 15.49 -2.91 -26.95
N ALA A 1015 15.47 -3.37 -25.70
CA ALA A 1015 15.65 -4.78 -25.36
C ALA A 1015 14.86 -5.15 -24.11
N SER A 1016 14.61 -6.44 -23.92
CA SER A 1016 14.08 -6.97 -22.65
C SER A 1016 15.15 -7.74 -21.90
N TYR A 1017 15.12 -7.72 -20.56
CA TYR A 1017 16.04 -8.54 -19.77
C TYR A 1017 15.37 -9.26 -18.59
N GLU A 1018 16.01 -10.32 -18.12
CA GLU A 1018 15.59 -11.14 -16.97
C GLU A 1018 16.82 -11.55 -16.14
N PHE A 1019 16.69 -11.53 -14.81
CA PHE A 1019 17.64 -12.14 -13.89
C PHE A 1019 17.07 -13.47 -13.37
N ILE A 1020 17.89 -14.53 -13.42
CA ILE A 1020 17.53 -15.88 -12.98
C ILE A 1020 18.54 -16.36 -11.93
N GLY A 1021 18.05 -17.01 -10.88
CA GLY A 1021 18.81 -17.36 -9.68
C GLY A 1021 18.85 -16.20 -8.68
N GLY A 1022 19.41 -16.40 -7.48
CA GLY A 1022 19.65 -15.29 -6.57
C GLY A 1022 19.44 -15.45 -5.07
N LYS A 1023 19.73 -14.36 -4.35
CA LYS A 1023 19.53 -14.28 -2.90
C LYS A 1023 18.05 -14.22 -2.52
N ASN A 1024 17.21 -13.53 -3.29
CA ASN A 1024 15.80 -13.32 -2.95
C ASN A 1024 14.86 -14.40 -3.54
N PRO A 1025 13.69 -14.67 -2.92
CA PRO A 1025 12.69 -15.58 -3.48
C PRO A 1025 12.02 -14.98 -4.72
N GLN A 1026 11.58 -15.83 -5.64
CA GLN A 1026 10.84 -15.40 -6.83
C GLN A 1026 9.37 -15.08 -6.49
N ILE A 1027 8.82 -14.11 -7.20
CA ILE A 1027 7.43 -13.68 -7.08
C ILE A 1027 6.63 -14.33 -8.20
N PHE A 1028 5.51 -14.97 -7.84
CA PHE A 1028 4.53 -15.46 -8.79
C PHE A 1028 3.46 -14.38 -9.02
N VAL A 1029 3.18 -14.07 -10.28
CA VAL A 1029 2.11 -13.16 -10.68
C VAL A 1029 1.30 -13.84 -11.78
N ARG A 1030 0.00 -14.02 -11.56
CA ARG A 1030 -0.93 -14.41 -12.63
C ARG A 1030 -1.62 -13.17 -13.17
N ILE A 1031 -1.66 -13.02 -14.49
CA ILE A 1031 -2.37 -11.95 -15.18
C ILE A 1031 -3.70 -12.50 -15.69
N ASN A 1032 -4.81 -12.08 -15.07
CA ASN A 1032 -6.15 -12.50 -15.47
C ASN A 1032 -6.64 -11.72 -16.70
N ASP A 1033 -6.24 -10.45 -16.85
CA ASP A 1033 -6.56 -9.64 -18.02
C ASP A 1033 -5.35 -8.84 -18.54
N PRO A 1034 -4.62 -9.38 -19.54
CA PRO A 1034 -3.44 -8.73 -20.12
C PRO A 1034 -3.74 -7.40 -20.81
N GLU A 1035 -4.95 -7.20 -21.35
CA GLU A 1035 -5.29 -5.97 -22.08
C GLU A 1035 -5.36 -4.75 -21.15
N LYS A 1036 -5.76 -4.95 -19.89
CA LYS A 1036 -5.78 -3.87 -18.88
C LYS A 1036 -4.37 -3.42 -18.52
N LEU A 1037 -3.43 -4.37 -18.40
CA LEU A 1037 -2.01 -4.03 -18.24
C LEU A 1037 -1.45 -3.35 -19.50
N ARG A 1038 -1.86 -3.79 -20.70
CA ARG A 1038 -1.48 -3.14 -21.95
C ARG A 1038 -1.94 -1.69 -22.01
N LYS A 1039 -3.18 -1.38 -21.60
CA LYS A 1039 -3.71 0.00 -21.53
C LYS A 1039 -2.88 0.90 -20.60
N ILE A 1040 -2.37 0.34 -19.50
CA ILE A 1040 -1.47 1.06 -18.57
C ILE A 1040 -0.06 1.22 -19.16
N ALA A 1041 0.41 0.21 -19.91
CA ALA A 1041 1.76 0.12 -20.48
C ALA A 1041 1.95 0.92 -21.78
N CYS A 1042 0.93 0.95 -22.66
CA CYS A 1042 0.95 1.61 -23.95
C CYS A 1042 0.47 3.05 -23.81
N ILE A 1043 1.44 3.96 -23.68
CA ILE A 1043 1.21 5.41 -23.69
C ILE A 1043 0.74 5.82 -25.10
N ASN A 1044 -0.55 6.10 -25.26
CA ASN A 1044 -1.01 7.09 -26.24
C ASN A 1044 -1.30 8.39 -25.47
N GLN A 1045 -1.09 9.53 -26.13
CA GLN A 1045 -0.88 10.88 -25.58
C GLN A 1045 -1.91 11.43 -24.56
N ASN A 1046 -3.03 10.74 -24.31
CA ASN A 1046 -4.12 11.21 -23.44
C ASN A 1046 -4.37 10.38 -22.16
N TYR A 1047 -3.66 9.26 -21.91
CA TYR A 1047 -3.90 8.44 -20.71
C TYR A 1047 -2.67 8.31 -19.80
N LYS A 1048 -2.62 9.11 -18.73
CA LYS A 1048 -1.66 8.94 -17.63
C LYS A 1048 -2.32 8.12 -16.53
N TYR A 1049 -1.96 6.85 -16.42
CA TYR A 1049 -2.41 6.01 -15.30
C TYR A 1049 -1.92 6.60 -13.98
N LYS A 1050 -2.86 6.90 -13.08
CA LYS A 1050 -2.61 7.30 -11.70
C LYS A 1050 -3.30 6.28 -10.80
N ASN A 1051 -2.51 5.64 -9.94
CA ASN A 1051 -3.01 4.70 -8.94
C ASN A 1051 -3.77 5.49 -7.85
N GLY A 1052 -5.06 5.23 -7.66
CA GLY A 1052 -5.93 5.90 -6.70
C GLY A 1052 -5.48 5.66 -5.26
N ILE A 1053 -5.17 4.42 -4.91
CA ILE A 1053 -4.71 4.05 -3.55
C ILE A 1053 -3.42 4.82 -3.18
N LEU A 1054 -2.46 4.91 -4.10
CA LEU A 1054 -1.24 5.69 -3.87
C LEU A 1054 -1.54 7.19 -3.76
N ALA A 1055 -2.48 7.71 -4.55
CA ALA A 1055 -2.89 9.11 -4.46
C ALA A 1055 -3.53 9.43 -3.09
N ASP A 1056 -4.34 8.51 -2.56
CA ASP A 1056 -4.94 8.63 -1.23
C ASP A 1056 -3.87 8.59 -0.14
N ILE A 1057 -2.85 7.72 -0.26
CA ILE A 1057 -1.71 7.69 0.67
C ILE A 1057 -0.96 9.03 0.65
N GLU A 1058 -0.69 9.59 -0.54
CA GLU A 1058 -0.05 10.90 -0.68
C GLU A 1058 -0.89 12.03 -0.06
N GLU A 1059 -2.22 11.99 -0.21
CA GLU A 1059 -3.13 12.98 0.37
C GLU A 1059 -3.18 12.89 1.89
N ARG A 1060 -3.33 11.69 2.46
CA ARG A 1060 -3.30 11.46 3.91
C ARG A 1060 -1.98 11.94 4.52
N HIS A 1061 -0.86 11.70 3.82
CA HIS A 1061 0.44 12.20 4.25
C HIS A 1061 0.48 13.74 4.30
N LYS A 1062 0.01 14.43 3.25
CA LYS A 1062 -0.05 15.90 3.24
C LYS A 1062 -0.88 16.43 4.40
N ARG A 1063 -2.01 15.78 4.69
CA ARG A 1063 -2.88 16.11 5.83
C ARG A 1063 -2.16 15.90 7.16
N ALA A 1064 -1.50 14.76 7.35
CA ALA A 1064 -0.74 14.46 8.56
C ALA A 1064 0.38 15.47 8.81
N VAL A 1065 1.09 15.92 7.77
CA VAL A 1065 2.10 16.99 7.88
C VAL A 1065 1.46 18.33 8.26
N LYS A 1066 0.32 18.70 7.65
CA LYS A 1066 -0.41 19.92 7.99
C LYS A 1066 -0.87 19.89 9.45
N MET A 1067 -1.41 18.77 9.91
CA MET A 1067 -1.82 18.54 11.31
C MET A 1067 -0.64 18.67 12.26
N MET A 1068 0.48 18.00 11.97
CA MET A 1068 1.68 18.03 12.80
C MET A 1068 2.28 19.44 12.87
N ASN A 1069 2.32 20.17 11.75
CA ASN A 1069 2.79 21.55 11.73
C ASN A 1069 1.89 22.47 12.57
N ARG A 1070 0.55 22.35 12.47
CA ARG A 1070 -0.38 23.11 13.30
C ARG A 1070 -0.19 22.80 14.77
N PHE A 1071 -0.08 21.51 15.11
CA PHE A 1071 0.21 21.07 16.47
C PHE A 1071 1.49 21.74 16.97
N MET A 1072 2.60 21.64 16.23
CA MET A 1072 3.90 22.17 16.67
C MET A 1072 3.94 23.70 16.74
N ALA A 1073 3.43 24.41 15.72
CA ALA A 1073 3.53 25.87 15.62
C ALA A 1073 2.49 26.63 16.45
N GLY A 1074 1.37 25.99 16.82
CA GLY A 1074 0.32 26.64 17.57
C GLY A 1074 0.70 26.90 19.03
N ASN A 1075 0.32 28.07 19.54
CA ASN A 1075 0.55 28.44 20.93
C ASN A 1075 -0.52 27.82 21.84
N PHE A 1076 -0.41 26.51 22.06
CA PHE A 1076 -1.37 25.73 22.84
C PHE A 1076 -0.81 25.33 24.22
N THR A 1077 -1.67 25.39 25.23
CA THR A 1077 -1.42 24.80 26.55
C THR A 1077 -1.34 23.27 26.47
N SER A 1078 -0.80 22.62 27.50
CA SER A 1078 -0.74 21.15 27.54
C SER A 1078 -2.13 20.49 27.45
N GLU A 1079 -3.15 21.10 28.07
CA GLU A 1079 -4.53 20.60 28.03
C GLU A 1079 -5.10 20.69 26.60
N GLN A 1080 -4.98 21.86 25.95
CA GLN A 1080 -5.44 22.04 24.56
C GLN A 1080 -4.73 21.09 23.58
N ARG A 1081 -3.45 20.80 23.80
CA ARG A 1081 -2.71 19.82 22.99
C ARG A 1081 -3.26 18.41 23.14
N TRP A 1082 -3.61 18.03 24.37
CA TRP A 1082 -4.27 16.76 24.63
C TRP A 1082 -5.67 16.70 24.00
N ASP A 1083 -6.43 17.79 24.01
CA ASP A 1083 -7.73 17.87 23.35
C ASP A 1083 -7.59 17.70 21.83
N ILE A 1084 -6.60 18.33 21.19
CA ILE A 1084 -6.28 18.15 19.76
C ILE A 1084 -5.92 16.68 19.47
N ILE A 1085 -5.10 16.06 20.32
CA ILE A 1085 -4.72 14.65 20.17
C ILE A 1085 -5.96 13.76 20.30
N GLU A 1086 -6.79 13.96 21.31
CA GLU A 1086 -8.00 13.19 21.55
C GLU A 1086 -8.97 13.26 20.35
N ARG A 1087 -9.23 14.47 19.84
CA ARG A 1087 -10.09 14.68 18.67
C ARG A 1087 -9.53 14.00 17.42
N TYR A 1088 -8.22 14.12 17.19
CA TYR A 1088 -7.54 13.42 16.10
C TYR A 1088 -7.73 11.89 16.18
N PHE A 1089 -7.59 11.29 17.36
CA PHE A 1089 -7.78 9.84 17.54
C PHE A 1089 -9.24 9.39 17.44
N LEU A 1090 -10.21 10.29 17.66
CA LEU A 1090 -11.65 10.05 17.47
C LEU A 1090 -12.13 10.37 16.04
N GLY A 1091 -11.21 10.64 15.11
CA GLY A 1091 -11.53 10.86 13.69
C GLY A 1091 -12.00 12.28 13.38
N GLU A 1092 -11.91 13.22 14.33
CA GLU A 1092 -12.17 14.64 14.12
C GLU A 1092 -10.91 15.37 13.64
N ASP A 1093 -10.78 15.49 12.33
CA ASP A 1093 -9.70 16.26 11.71
C ASP A 1093 -10.11 17.73 11.55
N ASP A 1094 -9.87 18.51 12.60
CA ASP A 1094 -10.28 19.91 12.75
C ASP A 1094 -9.54 20.92 11.86
N ILE A 1095 -8.84 20.44 10.83
CA ILE A 1095 -8.16 21.27 9.84
C ILE A 1095 -9.18 22.11 9.05
N ASP A 1096 -10.39 21.59 8.84
CA ASP A 1096 -11.46 22.25 8.08
C ASP A 1096 -12.40 23.09 8.98
N PHE A 1097 -12.42 22.86 10.30
CA PHE A 1097 -13.37 23.49 11.22
C PHE A 1097 -13.01 24.95 11.57
N GLU A 1098 -11.72 25.31 11.59
CA GLU A 1098 -11.27 26.67 11.89
C GLU A 1098 -11.28 27.63 10.70
N GLU A 1099 -11.28 27.14 9.44
CA GLU A 1099 -11.57 28.02 8.29
C GLU A 1099 -13.00 28.58 8.37
N ASN A 1100 -13.93 27.83 8.96
CA ASN A 1100 -15.30 28.30 9.23
C ASN A 1100 -15.43 29.06 10.56
N PHE A 1101 -14.67 28.70 11.60
CA PHE A 1101 -14.75 29.33 12.92
C PHE A 1101 -14.00 30.68 13.03
N LEU A 1102 -12.90 30.85 12.30
CA LEU A 1102 -12.20 32.15 12.19
C LEU A 1102 -13.00 33.16 11.34
N ASN A 1103 -13.90 32.67 10.49
CA ASN A 1103 -14.85 33.51 9.75
C ASN A 1103 -16.07 33.94 10.62
N SER A 1104 -16.37 33.24 11.71
CA SER A 1104 -17.52 33.55 12.57
C SER A 1104 -17.19 34.36 13.83
N ASN A 1105 -15.92 34.40 14.28
CA ASN A 1105 -15.51 35.10 15.51
C ASN A 1105 -14.64 36.36 15.28
N LYS A 1106 -15.05 37.21 14.33
CA LYS A 1106 -14.65 38.63 14.26
C LYS A 1106 -15.79 39.56 14.70
N PHE A 1107 -16.35 39.34 15.88
CA PHE A 1107 -17.05 40.39 16.65
C PHE A 1107 -16.79 40.15 18.14
N GLY A 1108 -15.87 40.93 18.71
CA GLY A 1108 -15.56 40.91 20.15
C GLY A 1108 -14.10 41.26 20.41
N GLY A 1109 -13.81 42.54 20.60
CA GLY A 1109 -12.44 43.03 20.75
C GLY A 1109 -11.82 42.79 22.13
N LEU A 1110 -10.49 42.72 22.18
CA LEU A 1110 -9.63 43.46 23.10
C LEU A 1110 -8.15 43.32 22.66
N ASN A 1111 -7.45 44.45 22.74
CA ASN A 1111 -6.16 44.74 22.12
C ASN A 1111 -4.98 44.00 22.75
N PHE A 1112 -4.03 43.56 21.91
CA PHE A 1112 -2.60 43.70 22.21
C PHE A 1112 -1.95 44.51 21.08
N ILE A 1113 -1.56 45.74 21.43
CA ILE A 1113 -0.74 46.62 20.61
C ILE A 1113 0.72 46.18 20.80
N SER A 1114 1.39 45.82 19.72
CA SER A 1114 2.79 46.15 19.53
C SER A 1114 2.94 46.76 18.14
N THR A 1115 3.22 48.06 18.17
CA THR A 1115 3.52 48.97 17.08
C THR A 1115 4.56 48.43 16.10
N GLU A 1116 4.25 48.46 14.80
CA GLU A 1116 5.15 49.02 13.78
C GLU A 1116 4.41 49.34 12.47
N ALA A 1117 4.57 50.62 12.07
CA ALA A 1117 4.45 51.21 10.74
C ALA A 1117 3.13 51.10 9.95
N GLN A 1118 2.40 52.22 9.99
CA GLN A 1118 1.57 52.71 8.89
C GLN A 1118 2.35 52.66 7.56
N ASN A 1119 1.77 52.03 6.55
CA ASN A 1119 1.89 52.45 5.15
C ASN A 1119 0.61 52.06 4.41
N SER A 1120 -0.26 53.05 4.22
CA SER A 1120 -1.33 53.02 3.24
C SER A 1120 -0.72 53.07 1.83
N ALA A 1121 -0.43 51.91 1.26
CA ALA A 1121 -0.20 51.78 -0.18
C ALA A 1121 -1.51 51.27 -0.80
N THR A 1122 -2.20 52.11 -1.58
CA THR A 1122 -3.19 51.64 -2.56
C THR A 1122 -2.50 50.63 -3.48
N GLN A 1123 -2.85 49.36 -3.34
CA GLN A 1123 -2.25 48.27 -4.10
C GLN A 1123 -2.78 48.30 -5.54
N VAL A 1124 -1.89 48.27 -6.52
CA VAL A 1124 -2.28 48.27 -7.93
C VAL A 1124 -2.77 46.88 -8.30
N ILE A 1125 -3.99 46.78 -8.82
CA ILE A 1125 -4.49 45.56 -9.46
C ILE A 1125 -4.19 45.65 -10.94
N GLU A 1126 -3.36 44.74 -11.44
CA GLU A 1126 -3.10 44.60 -12.86
C GLU A 1126 -4.00 43.51 -13.45
N LEU A 1127 -4.58 43.79 -14.62
CA LEU A 1127 -5.34 42.81 -15.39
C LEU A 1127 -4.43 42.21 -16.46
N ASP A 1128 -4.12 40.92 -16.30
CA ASP A 1128 -3.58 40.09 -17.36
C ASP A 1128 -4.74 39.70 -18.30
N LYS A 1129 -4.71 40.23 -19.52
CA LYS A 1129 -5.83 40.16 -20.47
C LYS A 1129 -5.84 38.78 -21.13
N GLY A 1130 -6.94 38.05 -20.93
CA GLY A 1130 -7.24 36.83 -21.67
C GLY A 1130 -7.94 37.13 -23.00
N ASP A 1131 -8.77 36.20 -23.44
CA ASP A 1131 -9.42 36.24 -24.75
C ASP A 1131 -10.39 37.42 -24.87
N VAL A 1132 -10.27 38.22 -25.94
CA VAL A 1132 -11.15 39.37 -26.18
C VAL A 1132 -12.49 38.89 -26.72
N MET A 1133 -13.50 38.83 -25.86
CA MET A 1133 -14.80 38.21 -26.17
C MET A 1133 -15.52 38.88 -27.34
N THR A 1134 -15.38 40.21 -27.50
CA THR A 1134 -16.01 40.95 -28.61
C THR A 1134 -15.42 40.65 -29.98
N GLU A 1135 -14.26 39.99 -30.07
CA GLU A 1135 -13.70 39.52 -31.35
C GLU A 1135 -14.39 38.24 -31.84
N TYR A 1136 -14.91 37.42 -30.92
CA TYR A 1136 -15.47 36.11 -31.22
C TYR A 1136 -17.01 36.08 -31.18
N TYR A 1137 -17.63 36.94 -30.36
CA TYR A 1137 -19.07 36.92 -30.11
C TYR A 1137 -19.65 38.35 -30.14
N LYS A 1138 -20.84 38.54 -30.72
CA LYS A 1138 -21.51 39.85 -30.71
C LYS A 1138 -22.34 40.07 -29.45
N ASN A 1139 -22.89 38.99 -28.89
CA ASN A 1139 -23.65 38.98 -27.65
C ASN A 1139 -23.62 37.57 -27.03
N TRP A 1140 -24.16 37.41 -25.82
CA TRP A 1140 -24.13 36.12 -25.12
C TRP A 1140 -24.94 35.00 -25.79
N ASN A 1141 -25.89 35.31 -26.70
CA ASN A 1141 -26.58 34.27 -27.47
C ASN A 1141 -25.69 33.62 -28.54
N ASP A 1142 -24.58 34.26 -28.91
CA ASP A 1142 -23.61 33.67 -29.85
C ASP A 1142 -22.61 32.74 -29.13
N ALA A 1143 -22.61 32.74 -27.79
CA ALA A 1143 -21.66 32.06 -26.92
C ALA A 1143 -22.29 30.91 -26.10
N ILE A 1144 -23.24 30.16 -26.69
CA ILE A 1144 -24.09 29.18 -25.96
C ILE A 1144 -23.30 28.06 -25.27
N ASP A 1145 -22.11 27.74 -25.78
CA ASP A 1145 -21.25 26.69 -25.25
C ASP A 1145 -20.43 27.15 -24.03
N LEU A 1146 -20.43 28.45 -23.73
CA LEU A 1146 -19.71 29.01 -22.59
C LEU A 1146 -20.59 29.02 -21.31
N PRO A 1147 -20.00 28.82 -20.12
CA PRO A 1147 -20.74 28.79 -18.87
C PRO A 1147 -21.58 30.05 -18.61
N GLN A 1148 -22.82 29.89 -18.12
CA GLN A 1148 -23.73 30.98 -17.75
C GLN A 1148 -24.15 31.95 -18.87
N CYS A 1149 -23.74 31.74 -20.12
CA CYS A 1149 -24.09 32.62 -21.23
C CYS A 1149 -25.60 32.69 -21.49
N LYS A 1150 -26.34 31.58 -21.32
CA LYS A 1150 -27.81 31.61 -21.38
C LYS A 1150 -28.43 32.52 -20.32
N LEU A 1151 -27.89 32.49 -19.11
CA LEU A 1151 -28.37 33.31 -17.99
C LEU A 1151 -28.06 34.79 -18.23
N PHE A 1152 -26.85 35.13 -18.66
CA PHE A 1152 -26.47 36.50 -19.01
C PHE A 1152 -27.22 37.06 -20.22
N ALA A 1153 -27.54 36.21 -21.21
CA ALA A 1153 -28.37 36.58 -22.34
C ALA A 1153 -29.82 36.85 -21.94
N GLN A 1154 -30.44 35.97 -21.13
CA GLN A 1154 -31.79 36.15 -20.60
C GLN A 1154 -31.92 37.43 -19.79
N GLU A 1155 -30.88 37.73 -19.00
CA GLU A 1155 -30.83 38.89 -18.13
C GLU A 1155 -30.30 40.15 -18.84
N ALA A 1156 -30.02 40.11 -20.15
CA ALA A 1156 -29.54 41.25 -20.93
C ALA A 1156 -28.23 41.88 -20.40
N ILE A 1157 -27.36 41.10 -19.76
CA ILE A 1157 -26.03 41.57 -19.34
C ILE A 1157 -25.16 41.77 -20.59
N PRO A 1158 -24.40 42.87 -20.73
CA PRO A 1158 -23.52 43.06 -21.87
C PRO A 1158 -22.38 42.04 -21.86
N LEU A 1159 -21.88 41.71 -23.05
CA LEU A 1159 -20.76 40.77 -23.19
C LEU A 1159 -19.54 41.26 -22.38
N ALA A 1160 -18.88 40.35 -21.66
CA ALA A 1160 -17.62 40.66 -20.97
C ALA A 1160 -16.58 41.15 -21.98
N LYS A 1161 -15.62 41.96 -21.54
CA LYS A 1161 -14.54 42.44 -22.42
C LYS A 1161 -13.50 41.36 -22.65
N TYR A 1162 -13.19 40.61 -21.58
CA TYR A 1162 -12.26 39.49 -21.62
C TYR A 1162 -12.83 38.25 -20.95
N ALA A 1163 -12.45 37.07 -21.44
CA ALA A 1163 -12.62 35.78 -20.77
C ALA A 1163 -11.25 35.18 -20.41
N ASN A 1164 -11.22 34.17 -19.52
CA ASN A 1164 -9.99 33.46 -19.12
C ASN A 1164 -8.82 34.40 -18.72
N SER A 1165 -9.14 35.48 -18.04
CA SER A 1165 -8.19 36.55 -17.67
C SER A 1165 -7.69 36.37 -16.24
N LYS A 1166 -6.67 37.14 -15.82
CA LYS A 1166 -6.21 37.10 -14.43
C LYS A 1166 -6.12 38.49 -13.83
N LEU A 1167 -6.65 38.65 -12.61
CA LEU A 1167 -6.43 39.85 -11.81
C LEU A 1167 -5.27 39.60 -10.85
N CYS A 1168 -4.18 40.35 -11.00
CA CYS A 1168 -2.99 40.24 -10.18
C CYS A 1168 -3.08 41.21 -9.00
N VAL A 1169 -3.10 40.68 -7.78
CA VAL A 1169 -3.05 41.45 -6.53
C VAL A 1169 -1.71 41.17 -5.85
N ASN A 1170 -0.79 42.15 -5.82
CA ASN A 1170 0.58 41.99 -5.31
C ASN A 1170 1.29 40.75 -5.88
N ASP A 1171 1.36 40.64 -7.21
CA ASP A 1171 1.98 39.52 -7.94
C ASP A 1171 1.34 38.14 -7.73
N LYS A 1172 0.15 38.07 -7.10
CA LYS A 1172 -0.65 36.84 -7.00
C LYS A 1172 -1.80 36.89 -8.01
N PRO A 1173 -1.80 36.04 -9.05
CA PRO A 1173 -2.87 36.01 -10.03
C PRO A 1173 -4.13 35.36 -9.48
N VAL A 1174 -5.28 35.96 -9.81
CA VAL A 1174 -6.61 35.42 -9.55
C VAL A 1174 -7.26 35.08 -10.89
N ASP A 1175 -7.49 33.79 -11.15
CA ASP A 1175 -8.11 33.31 -12.40
C ASP A 1175 -9.58 33.79 -12.49
N CYS A 1176 -9.90 34.52 -13.55
CA CYS A 1176 -11.21 35.10 -13.82
C CYS A 1176 -11.79 34.48 -15.10
N MET A 1177 -12.99 33.93 -14.99
CA MET A 1177 -13.76 33.41 -16.10
C MET A 1177 -14.22 34.53 -17.04
N TYR A 1178 -14.76 35.63 -16.49
CA TYR A 1178 -15.23 36.80 -17.25
C TYR A 1178 -14.85 38.10 -16.56
N VAL A 1179 -14.43 39.11 -17.33
CA VAL A 1179 -13.99 40.41 -16.79
C VAL A 1179 -14.58 41.58 -17.59
N TRP A 1180 -15.26 42.49 -16.88
CA TRP A 1180 -15.64 43.84 -17.35
C TRP A 1180 -14.73 44.86 -16.64
N PRO A 1181 -13.55 45.16 -17.20
CA PRO A 1181 -12.56 45.98 -16.51
C PRO A 1181 -13.01 47.43 -16.34
N ASP A 1182 -13.78 47.95 -17.29
CA ASP A 1182 -14.25 49.34 -17.27
C ASP A 1182 -15.26 49.58 -16.13
N ALA A 1183 -16.00 48.54 -15.71
CA ALA A 1183 -16.90 48.56 -14.55
C ALA A 1183 -16.30 47.90 -13.30
N LYS A 1184 -15.06 47.40 -13.39
CA LYS A 1184 -14.39 46.57 -12.39
C LYS A 1184 -15.26 45.41 -11.90
N VAL A 1185 -15.85 44.64 -12.81
CA VAL A 1185 -16.60 43.41 -12.47
C VAL A 1185 -15.82 42.19 -12.94
N ALA A 1186 -15.71 41.16 -12.12
CA ALA A 1186 -15.11 39.90 -12.54
C ALA A 1186 -15.85 38.68 -11.96
N ILE A 1187 -16.00 37.65 -12.77
CA ILE A 1187 -16.50 36.34 -12.34
C ILE A 1187 -15.29 35.42 -12.24
N LEU A 1188 -15.10 34.80 -11.08
CA LEU A 1188 -13.90 34.05 -10.75
C LEU A 1188 -14.07 32.57 -11.12
N GLU A 1189 -13.00 31.95 -11.63
CA GLU A 1189 -13.04 30.57 -12.15
C GLU A 1189 -12.95 29.52 -11.02
N LYS A 1190 -12.34 29.88 -9.87
CA LYS A 1190 -12.13 28.99 -8.72
C LYS A 1190 -12.46 29.72 -7.43
N ILE A 1191 -12.76 28.97 -6.37
CA ILE A 1191 -12.92 29.51 -5.02
C ILE A 1191 -11.63 30.23 -4.61
N VAL A 1192 -11.76 31.54 -4.40
CA VAL A 1192 -10.65 32.43 -4.07
C VAL A 1192 -10.69 32.71 -2.57
N SER A 1193 -9.52 32.81 -1.94
CA SER A 1193 -9.45 33.06 -0.49
C SER A 1193 -10.21 34.35 -0.10
N PRO A 1194 -10.87 34.40 1.06
CA PRO A 1194 -11.57 35.61 1.52
C PRO A 1194 -10.66 36.85 1.54
N GLN A 1195 -9.38 36.68 1.85
CA GLN A 1195 -8.39 37.77 1.80
C GLN A 1195 -8.16 38.33 0.40
N GLN A 1196 -8.09 37.48 -0.63
CA GLN A 1196 -7.95 37.93 -2.02
C GLN A 1196 -9.25 38.57 -2.54
N MET A 1197 -10.41 38.02 -2.17
CA MET A 1197 -11.71 38.64 -2.46
C MET A 1197 -11.85 40.01 -1.80
N GLU A 1198 -11.48 40.13 -0.52
CA GLU A 1198 -11.48 41.39 0.23
C GLU A 1198 -10.50 42.40 -0.40
N MET A 1199 -9.32 41.96 -0.83
CA MET A 1199 -8.37 42.83 -1.54
C MET A 1199 -8.88 43.32 -2.91
N LEU A 1200 -9.54 42.47 -3.68
CA LEU A 1200 -10.17 42.87 -4.95
C LEU A 1200 -11.29 43.91 -4.69
N GLN A 1201 -12.13 43.64 -3.69
CA GLN A 1201 -13.24 44.53 -3.28
C GLN A 1201 -12.75 45.87 -2.73
N LEU A 1202 -11.70 45.89 -1.90
CA LEU A 1202 -11.07 47.11 -1.38
C LEU A 1202 -10.50 48.00 -2.49
N ASN A 1203 -10.15 47.42 -3.65
CA ASN A 1203 -9.69 48.14 -4.83
C ASN A 1203 -10.83 48.44 -5.84
N GLY A 1204 -12.08 48.24 -5.41
CA GLY A 1204 -13.29 48.62 -6.13
C GLY A 1204 -13.78 47.60 -7.16
N TRP A 1205 -13.25 46.36 -7.13
CA TRP A 1205 -13.73 45.26 -7.96
C TRP A 1205 -14.93 44.55 -7.33
N LEU A 1206 -15.99 44.42 -8.10
CA LEU A 1206 -17.14 43.59 -7.77
C LEU A 1206 -16.89 42.19 -8.33
N CYS A 1207 -16.51 41.26 -7.45
CA CYS A 1207 -16.17 39.90 -7.84
C CYS A 1207 -17.21 38.91 -7.34
N PHE A 1208 -17.57 37.95 -8.19
CA PHE A 1208 -18.46 36.84 -7.84
C PHE A 1208 -17.77 35.51 -8.05
N GLN A 1209 -18.02 34.59 -7.13
CA GLN A 1209 -17.69 33.19 -7.35
C GLN A 1209 -18.64 32.60 -8.38
N TYR A 1210 -18.17 31.63 -9.16
CA TYR A 1210 -18.96 31.02 -10.22
C TYR A 1210 -20.33 30.48 -9.74
N GLU A 1211 -20.40 29.94 -8.52
CA GLU A 1211 -21.61 29.33 -7.94
C GLU A 1211 -22.54 30.35 -7.26
N ASP A 1212 -22.05 31.55 -6.92
CA ASP A 1212 -22.75 32.56 -6.11
C ASP A 1212 -22.80 33.92 -6.83
N ILE A 1213 -23.42 33.96 -8.01
CA ILE A 1213 -23.51 35.18 -8.81
C ILE A 1213 -24.77 35.98 -8.48
N ASP A 1214 -24.57 37.23 -8.08
CA ASP A 1214 -25.66 38.21 -7.95
C ASP A 1214 -25.80 39.03 -9.25
N ILE A 1215 -26.76 38.61 -10.09
CA ILE A 1215 -27.06 39.26 -11.36
C ILE A 1215 -27.51 40.71 -11.17
N LEU A 1216 -28.25 41.00 -10.10
CA LEU A 1216 -28.78 42.33 -9.84
C LEU A 1216 -27.62 43.30 -9.55
N ALA A 1217 -26.65 42.87 -8.75
CA ALA A 1217 -25.46 43.63 -8.45
C ALA A 1217 -24.56 43.84 -9.69
N ILE A 1218 -24.44 42.83 -10.57
CA ILE A 1218 -23.72 42.95 -11.85
C ILE A 1218 -24.38 44.01 -12.75
N LYS A 1219 -25.71 43.98 -12.93
CA LYS A 1219 -26.45 44.95 -13.73
C LYS A 1219 -26.29 46.38 -13.22
N GLN A 1220 -26.45 46.56 -11.91
CA GLN A 1220 -26.26 47.86 -11.25
C GLN A 1220 -24.85 48.41 -11.48
N ARG A 1221 -23.82 47.54 -11.45
CA ARG A 1221 -22.43 47.95 -11.63
C ARG A 1221 -22.07 48.22 -13.09
N LEU A 1222 -22.72 47.54 -14.03
CA LEU A 1222 -22.54 47.76 -15.47
C LEU A 1222 -23.40 48.90 -16.03
N CYS A 1223 -24.26 49.52 -15.20
CA CYS A 1223 -25.23 50.55 -15.60
C CYS A 1223 -26.18 50.07 -16.72
N VAL A 1224 -26.68 48.84 -16.58
CA VAL A 1224 -27.52 48.13 -17.57
C VAL A 1224 -28.93 47.91 -17.04
#